data_AF-A0A533XWW0-F1
#
_entry.id   AF-A0A533XWW0-F1
#
_cell.length_a   1.000
_cell.length_b   1.000
_cell.length_c   1.000
_cell.angle_alpha   90.00
_cell.angle_beta   90.00
_cell.angle_gamma   90.00
#
_symmetry.space_group_name_H-M   'P 1'
#
loop_
_entity.id
_entity.type
_entity.pdbx_description
1 polymer ?
#
loop_
_entity_poly.entity_id
_entity_poly.type
_entity_poly.pdbx_seq_one_letter_code
_entity_poly.pdbx_strand_id
1 'polypeptide(L)'
;TGLAERLRERPSGLPASQYQQRLRDELTVITSMGFAGYFLIVWDIITFARSRGIPVGPGRGSSAGSLVAYALRITDLDPLVYGLLFERFLNPERISLPDIDMDFCMDRRQEVINYVVEKYGKDHVCQIITFGTMKAKAAIRDVGRVMDRIAKLVPDQLHITLDEALESESRLRELVDTDPKIREVFETARALEHSPRHASTHAAGVVISHEPLTAHVPLYKGSKETDEVVTQFPMGDVEKVGLVKFDLLGLKTLTIIAHAERLINAKRQDEAPVVVANLPLDDPQTFALLSSGKTMGLFQLESAGMRDLLTGLRPDRFEDIIAIIALYRPGPMDLIPDFIRRKQGKIPITYEVPALEEILKETYGVIVYQEQVMAIANKVAGFSMGQADLMRRAMGKKKPEEMEKLRTQFIEGAKKRKVTEKKAEKLFELIQKFAGYGFNKSHAAAYALVTYQTAYLKAHFPTEFMAALLTSEMGNTDKVVRYLNECRDLGIKVLPPDVNESDKDFTVTQEGIRFGLAAIKNVGAGAIDAILEARQAEGPYVSFFDFCHRVDIRKLNKRALECVIKAGAFDSTGARRAQLAAVLDRTVDQAMAAQQAASRGQTSIFTAFESPDGQGGRRGTLPFDESLPDEPEWDKDQLLKYEKELTGFYITSHPLARYAEAMSRFSTASTDALSEVADAKEVKLCGIIAAVRQTMTKKGDRMAYLTLEDLHGTVEVIVFPDLYKTASALILPESVIQVTGALDRGDKATRIKATTLAGLADLQAQSVLCVSIHVTTRDASAETLRQLRDVLHRHAGPCPVSLTLTIPDHSESVIAVGPDLRVLPSAQLVGDVEALIGKGTISLD
;
A
#
# COMPACT_ATOMS: atom_id res chain seq x y z
N THR A 1 -14.02 -11.91 -38.09
CA THR A 1 -13.72 -12.91 -37.04
C THR A 1 -12.98 -12.20 -35.93
N GLY A 2 -13.18 -12.60 -34.66
CA GLY A 2 -12.56 -11.92 -33.51
C GLY A 2 -11.03 -11.79 -33.60
N LEU A 3 -10.35 -12.83 -34.11
CA LEU A 3 -8.89 -12.79 -34.33
C LEU A 3 -8.46 -11.67 -35.30
N ALA A 4 -9.22 -11.44 -36.39
CA ALA A 4 -8.87 -10.39 -37.35
C ALA A 4 -9.04 -8.98 -36.75
N GLU A 5 -9.99 -8.80 -35.83
CA GLU A 5 -10.10 -7.55 -35.07
C GLU A 5 -8.91 -7.36 -34.14
N ARG A 6 -8.51 -8.40 -33.40
CA ARG A 6 -7.36 -8.34 -32.50
C ARG A 6 -6.06 -8.00 -33.23
N LEU A 7 -5.82 -8.63 -34.38
CA LEU A 7 -4.63 -8.33 -35.19
C LEU A 7 -4.66 -6.94 -35.85
N ARG A 8 -5.84 -6.32 -35.99
CA ARG A 8 -5.94 -4.90 -36.41
C ARG A 8 -5.67 -3.95 -35.26
N GLU A 9 -6.16 -4.26 -34.06
CA GLU A 9 -5.91 -3.47 -32.85
C GLU A 9 -4.45 -3.54 -32.42
N ARG A 10 -3.84 -4.73 -32.53
CA ARG A 10 -2.46 -5.01 -32.16
C ARG A 10 -1.78 -5.81 -33.27
N PRO A 11 -1.23 -5.12 -34.28
CA PRO A 11 -0.48 -5.77 -35.35
C PRO A 11 0.70 -6.54 -34.78
N SER A 12 0.90 -7.77 -35.26
CA SER A 12 2.10 -8.55 -34.94
C SER A 12 2.99 -8.69 -36.17
N GLY A 13 4.29 -8.88 -35.94
CA GLY A 13 5.25 -9.17 -37.01
C GLY A 13 5.19 -10.61 -37.54
N LEU A 14 4.28 -11.44 -37.03
CA LEU A 14 4.18 -12.86 -37.35
C LEU A 14 3.26 -13.11 -38.56
N PRO A 15 3.52 -14.14 -39.38
CA PRO A 15 2.69 -14.45 -40.54
C PRO A 15 1.26 -14.84 -40.15
N ALA A 16 0.26 -14.33 -40.88
CA ALA A 16 -1.15 -14.67 -40.66
C ALA A 16 -1.45 -16.19 -40.77
N SER A 17 -0.67 -16.92 -41.58
CA SER A 17 -0.76 -18.38 -41.71
C SER A 17 -0.48 -19.11 -40.39
N GLN A 18 0.44 -18.60 -39.58
CA GLN A 18 0.80 -19.19 -38.29
C GLN A 18 -0.37 -19.07 -37.29
N TYR A 19 -1.04 -17.92 -37.25
CA TYR A 19 -2.24 -17.73 -36.44
C TYR A 19 -3.40 -18.63 -36.90
N GLN A 20 -3.63 -18.72 -38.21
CA GLN A 20 -4.70 -19.56 -38.74
C GLN A 20 -4.48 -21.04 -38.47
N GLN A 21 -3.22 -21.49 -38.49
CA GLN A 21 -2.88 -22.88 -38.17
C GLN A 21 -3.14 -23.15 -36.68
N ARG A 22 -2.57 -22.32 -35.79
CA ARG A 22 -2.76 -22.45 -34.34
C ARG A 22 -4.24 -22.40 -33.96
N LEU A 23 -5.02 -21.49 -34.56
CA LEU A 23 -6.45 -21.38 -34.30
C LEU A 23 -7.21 -22.66 -34.68
N ARG A 24 -6.90 -23.26 -35.84
CA ARG A 24 -7.51 -24.52 -36.29
C ARG A 24 -7.17 -25.68 -35.37
N ASP A 25 -5.91 -25.77 -34.95
CA ASP A 25 -5.45 -26.83 -34.05
C ASP A 25 -6.14 -26.73 -32.68
N GLU A 26 -6.20 -25.53 -32.09
CA GLU A 26 -6.89 -25.30 -30.82
C GLU A 26 -8.39 -25.59 -30.91
N LEU A 27 -9.08 -25.11 -31.95
CA LEU A 27 -10.51 -25.36 -32.14
C LEU A 27 -10.80 -26.86 -32.29
N THR A 28 -9.92 -27.60 -32.98
CA THR A 28 -10.07 -29.05 -33.13
C THR A 28 -9.99 -29.74 -31.77
N VAL A 29 -9.02 -29.38 -30.94
CA VAL A 29 -8.88 -29.96 -29.58
C VAL A 29 -10.09 -29.59 -28.71
N ILE A 30 -10.47 -28.31 -28.65
CA ILE A 30 -11.59 -27.83 -27.82
C ILE A 30 -12.91 -28.52 -28.19
N THR A 31 -13.18 -28.68 -29.49
CA THR A 31 -14.40 -29.33 -29.98
C THR A 31 -14.37 -30.84 -29.74
N SER A 32 -13.24 -31.51 -29.98
CA SER A 32 -13.10 -32.94 -29.72
C SER A 32 -13.25 -33.32 -28.24
N MET A 33 -12.88 -32.42 -27.33
CA MET A 33 -13.00 -32.63 -25.88
C MET A 33 -14.37 -32.19 -25.33
N GLY A 34 -15.24 -31.59 -26.16
CA GLY A 34 -16.58 -31.15 -25.74
C GLY A 34 -16.60 -29.86 -24.92
N PHE A 35 -15.54 -29.04 -24.95
CA PHE A 35 -15.43 -27.82 -24.13
C PHE A 35 -15.90 -26.54 -24.82
N ALA A 36 -16.50 -26.62 -26.02
CA ALA A 36 -17.01 -25.45 -26.72
C ALA A 36 -18.04 -24.66 -25.90
N GLY A 37 -18.98 -25.35 -25.24
CA GLY A 37 -19.98 -24.71 -24.37
C GLY A 37 -19.37 -23.96 -23.19
N TYR A 38 -18.32 -24.53 -22.57
CA TYR A 38 -17.59 -23.90 -21.47
C TYR A 38 -16.94 -22.58 -21.92
N PHE A 39 -16.24 -22.57 -23.07
CA PHE A 39 -15.67 -21.35 -23.62
C PHE A 39 -16.72 -20.28 -23.94
N LEU A 40 -17.90 -20.69 -24.44
CA LEU A 40 -18.99 -19.76 -24.74
C LEU A 40 -19.60 -19.15 -23.48
N ILE A 41 -19.72 -19.90 -22.38
CA ILE A 41 -20.15 -19.37 -21.08
C ILE A 41 -19.16 -18.32 -20.59
N VAL A 42 -17.86 -18.65 -20.55
CA VAL A 42 -16.81 -17.71 -20.12
C VAL A 42 -16.77 -16.46 -21.00
N TRP A 43 -16.82 -16.65 -22.33
CA TRP A 43 -16.88 -15.56 -23.30
C TRP A 43 -18.07 -14.63 -23.04
N ASP A 44 -19.24 -15.19 -22.76
CA ASP A 44 -20.46 -14.42 -22.53
C ASP A 44 -20.36 -13.56 -21.27
N ILE A 45 -19.88 -14.12 -20.16
CA ILE A 45 -19.68 -13.41 -18.88
C ILE A 45 -18.70 -12.24 -19.07
N ILE A 46 -17.56 -12.49 -19.72
CA ILE A 46 -16.54 -11.46 -19.97
C ILE A 46 -17.07 -10.40 -20.94
N THR A 47 -17.80 -10.80 -21.98
CA THR A 47 -18.39 -9.87 -22.95
C THR A 47 -19.44 -8.98 -22.30
N PHE A 48 -20.29 -9.52 -21.43
CA PHE A 48 -21.22 -8.74 -20.62
C PHE A 48 -20.47 -7.68 -19.79
N ALA A 49 -19.46 -8.10 -19.02
CA ALA A 49 -18.68 -7.20 -18.18
C ALA A 49 -18.07 -6.05 -19.01
N ARG A 50 -17.41 -6.37 -20.13
CA ARG A 50 -16.83 -5.36 -21.03
C ARG A 50 -17.88 -4.44 -21.64
N SER A 51 -19.05 -4.95 -22.03
CA SER A 51 -20.14 -4.14 -22.61
C SER A 51 -20.74 -3.14 -21.62
N ARG A 52 -20.61 -3.39 -20.32
CA ARG A 52 -21.04 -2.50 -19.22
C ARG A 52 -19.90 -1.64 -18.67
N GLY A 53 -18.74 -1.65 -19.34
CA GLY A 53 -17.54 -0.93 -18.89
C GLY A 53 -17.00 -1.44 -17.55
N ILE A 54 -17.23 -2.71 -17.20
CA ILE A 54 -16.64 -3.34 -16.02
C ILE A 54 -15.23 -3.81 -16.40
N PRO A 55 -14.17 -3.34 -15.72
CA PRO A 55 -12.81 -3.77 -15.98
C PRO A 55 -12.63 -5.27 -15.76
N VAL A 56 -12.00 -5.92 -16.74
CA VAL A 56 -11.65 -7.35 -16.72
C VAL A 56 -10.14 -7.47 -16.84
N GLY A 57 -9.56 -8.37 -16.05
CA GLY A 57 -8.14 -8.66 -16.09
C GLY A 57 -7.73 -9.34 -17.40
N PRO A 58 -6.42 -9.34 -17.71
CA PRO A 58 -5.94 -9.84 -19.00
C PRO A 58 -5.93 -11.36 -19.15
N GLY A 59 -6.43 -12.08 -18.15
CA GLY A 59 -6.39 -13.53 -18.01
C GLY A 59 -5.54 -13.96 -16.83
N ARG A 60 -5.74 -15.20 -16.39
CA ARG A 60 -5.03 -15.78 -15.25
C ARG A 60 -4.78 -17.27 -15.46
N GLY A 61 -3.65 -17.73 -14.96
CA GLY A 61 -3.27 -19.13 -15.05
C GLY A 61 -2.82 -19.48 -16.47
N SER A 62 -3.08 -20.71 -16.91
CA SER A 62 -2.71 -21.16 -18.25
C SER A 62 -3.61 -20.64 -19.36
N SER A 63 -4.79 -20.07 -19.05
CA SER A 63 -5.78 -19.61 -20.05
C SER A 63 -5.18 -18.65 -21.08
N ALA A 64 -4.24 -17.79 -20.68
CA ALA A 64 -3.51 -16.88 -21.55
C ALA A 64 -2.65 -17.57 -22.63
N GLY A 65 -2.45 -18.89 -22.57
CA GLY A 65 -1.80 -19.68 -23.61
C GLY A 65 -2.68 -20.04 -24.81
N SER A 66 -4.00 -19.78 -24.76
CA SER A 66 -4.92 -20.10 -25.86
C SER A 66 -5.13 -18.92 -26.81
N LEU A 67 -4.88 -19.15 -28.10
CA LEU A 67 -5.20 -18.22 -29.17
C LEU A 67 -6.72 -18.08 -29.37
N VAL A 68 -7.49 -19.15 -29.13
CA VAL A 68 -8.97 -19.09 -29.12
C VAL A 68 -9.46 -18.15 -28.03
N ALA A 69 -8.92 -18.24 -26.81
CA ALA A 69 -9.27 -17.34 -25.72
C ALA A 69 -8.92 -15.87 -26.06
N TYR A 70 -7.76 -15.63 -26.65
CA TYR A 70 -7.35 -14.30 -27.11
C TYR A 70 -8.27 -13.76 -28.22
N ALA A 71 -8.63 -14.60 -29.19
CA ALA A 71 -9.53 -14.23 -30.29
C ALA A 71 -10.95 -13.90 -29.82
N LEU A 72 -11.41 -14.54 -28.74
CA LEU A 72 -12.70 -14.28 -28.08
C LEU A 72 -12.63 -13.14 -27.06
N ARG A 73 -11.48 -12.47 -26.87
CA ARG A 73 -11.27 -11.44 -25.82
C ARG A 73 -11.50 -11.93 -24.39
N ILE A 74 -11.37 -13.25 -24.18
CA ILE A 74 -11.29 -13.85 -22.84
C ILE A 74 -9.95 -13.45 -22.20
N THR A 75 -8.88 -13.40 -22.99
CA THR A 75 -7.53 -12.99 -22.57
C THR A 75 -7.00 -11.84 -23.43
N ASP A 76 -6.08 -11.05 -22.87
CA ASP A 76 -5.59 -9.82 -23.51
C ASP A 76 -4.16 -9.87 -24.05
N LEU A 77 -3.46 -10.98 -23.87
CA LEU A 77 -2.11 -11.18 -24.39
C LEU A 77 -2.09 -12.08 -25.61
N ASP A 78 -1.28 -11.70 -26.60
CA ASP A 78 -1.04 -12.53 -27.78
C ASP A 78 -0.14 -13.72 -27.39
N PRO A 79 -0.66 -14.97 -27.42
CA PRO A 79 0.11 -16.12 -26.98
C PRO A 79 1.27 -16.46 -27.92
N LEU A 80 1.22 -16.10 -29.21
CA LEU A 80 2.29 -16.42 -30.16
C LEU A 80 3.49 -15.49 -29.98
N VAL A 81 3.25 -14.20 -29.74
CA VAL A 81 4.31 -13.20 -29.52
C VAL A 81 5.14 -13.55 -28.28
N TYR A 82 4.48 -13.93 -27.19
CA TYR A 82 5.15 -14.24 -25.92
C TYR A 82 5.46 -15.73 -25.71
N GLY A 83 5.30 -16.57 -26.74
CA GLY A 83 5.62 -18.00 -26.67
C GLY A 83 4.82 -18.75 -25.59
N LEU A 84 3.54 -18.41 -25.41
CA LEU A 84 2.63 -19.05 -24.47
C LEU A 84 2.02 -20.31 -25.09
N LEU A 85 2.07 -21.42 -24.35
CA LEU A 85 1.70 -22.75 -24.87
C LEU A 85 0.26 -23.13 -24.54
N PHE A 86 -0.50 -23.56 -25.55
CA PHE A 86 -1.89 -24.01 -25.40
C PHE A 86 -1.96 -25.36 -24.69
N GLU A 87 -1.01 -26.25 -24.94
CA GLU A 87 -0.98 -27.60 -24.38
C GLU A 87 -0.78 -27.61 -22.86
N ARG A 88 -0.25 -26.50 -22.33
CA ARG A 88 -0.18 -26.26 -20.87
C ARG A 88 -1.53 -25.83 -20.27
N PHE A 89 -2.45 -25.37 -21.09
CA PHE A 89 -3.83 -25.07 -20.74
C PHE A 89 -4.72 -26.29 -20.92
N LEU A 90 -4.80 -26.80 -22.14
CA LEU A 90 -5.55 -28.00 -22.50
C LEU A 90 -4.62 -28.99 -23.17
N ASN A 91 -4.35 -30.09 -22.47
CA ASN A 91 -3.49 -31.15 -22.99
C ASN A 91 -4.36 -32.18 -23.75
N PRO A 92 -4.16 -32.36 -25.07
CA PRO A 92 -4.97 -33.30 -25.85
C PRO A 92 -4.81 -34.77 -25.41
N GLU A 93 -3.69 -35.10 -24.76
CA GLU A 93 -3.41 -36.46 -24.26
C GLU A 93 -4.07 -36.72 -22.88
N ARG A 94 -4.79 -35.72 -22.31
CA ARG A 94 -5.46 -35.84 -21.02
C ARG A 94 -6.79 -35.07 -20.99
N ILE A 95 -7.88 -35.80 -20.81
CA ILE A 95 -9.19 -35.19 -20.56
C ILE A 95 -9.24 -34.72 -19.11
N SER A 96 -9.12 -33.41 -18.91
CA SER A 96 -9.44 -32.73 -17.66
C SER A 96 -10.18 -31.44 -17.96
N LEU A 97 -11.11 -31.07 -17.08
CA LEU A 97 -11.83 -29.80 -17.19
C LEU A 97 -10.84 -28.62 -17.23
N PRO A 98 -11.00 -27.69 -18.20
CA PRO A 98 -10.27 -26.43 -18.17
C PRO A 98 -10.74 -25.58 -16.99
N ASP A 99 -9.81 -24.83 -16.42
CA ASP A 99 -10.08 -23.87 -15.34
C ASP A 99 -9.67 -22.48 -15.84
N ILE A 100 -10.64 -21.64 -16.17
CA ILE A 100 -10.44 -20.25 -16.58
C ILE A 100 -10.88 -19.33 -15.44
N ASP A 101 -9.91 -18.90 -14.64
CA ASP A 101 -10.10 -17.86 -13.63
C ASP A 101 -10.34 -16.51 -14.31
N MET A 102 -11.35 -15.76 -13.86
CA MET A 102 -11.71 -14.45 -14.38
C MET A 102 -11.52 -13.38 -13.31
N ASP A 103 -10.63 -12.41 -13.56
CA ASP A 103 -10.43 -11.27 -12.67
C ASP A 103 -11.32 -10.09 -13.10
N PHE A 104 -12.10 -9.54 -12.18
CA PHE A 104 -12.91 -8.34 -12.36
C PHE A 104 -12.49 -7.24 -11.38
N CYS A 105 -12.84 -5.98 -11.62
CA CYS A 105 -12.69 -4.96 -10.58
C CYS A 105 -13.53 -5.32 -9.34
N MET A 106 -13.02 -4.98 -8.17
CA MET A 106 -13.64 -5.36 -6.91
C MET A 106 -15.04 -4.74 -6.75
N ASP A 107 -15.19 -3.48 -7.17
CA ASP A 107 -16.35 -2.64 -6.88
C ASP A 107 -17.61 -3.08 -7.66
N ARG A 108 -17.42 -3.56 -8.88
CA ARG A 108 -18.51 -3.91 -9.80
C ARG A 108 -18.60 -5.42 -10.08
N ARG A 109 -17.86 -6.25 -9.34
CA ARG A 109 -17.92 -7.71 -9.47
C ARG A 109 -19.32 -8.26 -9.23
N GLN A 110 -20.05 -7.69 -8.27
CA GLN A 110 -21.39 -8.17 -7.93
C GLN A 110 -22.38 -8.03 -9.10
N GLU A 111 -22.22 -7.01 -9.95
CA GLU A 111 -23.03 -6.85 -11.18
C GLU A 111 -22.85 -8.05 -12.13
N VAL A 112 -21.63 -8.58 -12.23
CA VAL A 112 -21.32 -9.76 -13.06
C VAL A 112 -21.95 -11.02 -12.46
N ILE A 113 -21.85 -11.20 -11.14
CA ILE A 113 -22.49 -12.34 -10.45
C ILE A 113 -24.01 -12.30 -10.64
N ASN A 114 -24.62 -11.12 -10.46
CA ASN A 114 -26.05 -10.93 -10.65
C ASN A 114 -26.48 -11.27 -12.07
N TYR A 115 -25.71 -10.85 -13.09
CA TYR A 115 -25.95 -11.22 -14.48
C TYR A 115 -25.93 -12.73 -14.71
N VAL A 116 -24.94 -13.44 -14.16
CA VAL A 116 -24.85 -14.91 -14.27
C VAL A 116 -26.09 -15.57 -13.65
N VAL A 117 -26.50 -15.11 -12.46
CA VAL A 117 -27.70 -15.60 -11.77
C VAL A 117 -28.97 -15.34 -12.58
N GLU A 118 -29.12 -14.14 -13.16
CA GLU A 118 -30.27 -13.79 -13.99
C GLU A 118 -30.31 -14.58 -15.31
N LYS A 119 -29.15 -14.80 -15.94
CA LYS A 119 -29.04 -15.44 -17.24
C LYS A 119 -29.21 -16.96 -17.20
N TYR A 120 -28.58 -17.62 -16.23
CA TYR A 120 -28.57 -19.08 -16.14
C TYR A 120 -29.61 -19.64 -15.16
N GLY A 121 -30.27 -18.78 -14.37
CA GLY A 121 -31.35 -19.16 -13.48
C GLY A 121 -30.94 -19.17 -12.00
N LYS A 122 -31.82 -18.67 -11.13
CA LYS A 122 -31.56 -18.53 -9.67
C LYS A 122 -31.39 -19.87 -8.94
N ASP A 123 -31.98 -20.92 -9.46
CA ASP A 123 -31.92 -22.29 -8.96
C ASP A 123 -30.76 -23.11 -9.56
N HIS A 124 -30.08 -22.58 -10.59
CA HIS A 124 -28.97 -23.21 -11.29
C HIS A 124 -27.60 -22.60 -10.94
N VAL A 125 -27.59 -21.42 -10.31
CA VAL A 125 -26.38 -20.67 -9.97
C VAL A 125 -26.32 -20.37 -8.47
N CYS A 126 -25.20 -20.67 -7.85
CA CYS A 126 -24.91 -20.24 -6.47
C CYS A 126 -23.41 -20.05 -6.26
N GLN A 127 -23.05 -19.35 -5.19
CA GLN A 127 -21.65 -19.24 -4.78
C GLN A 127 -21.22 -20.47 -3.96
N ILE A 128 -19.93 -20.74 -3.92
CA ILE A 128 -19.38 -21.86 -3.14
C ILE A 128 -19.19 -21.44 -1.69
N ILE A 129 -19.48 -22.31 -0.73
CA ILE A 129 -19.15 -22.07 0.68
C ILE A 129 -17.68 -22.31 1.00
N THR A 130 -17.19 -21.56 1.98
CA THR A 130 -15.92 -21.76 2.66
C THR A 130 -16.14 -21.87 4.15
N PHE A 131 -15.36 -22.72 4.79
CA PHE A 131 -15.35 -22.84 6.24
C PHE A 131 -14.09 -22.16 6.78
N GLY A 132 -14.29 -21.10 7.54
CA GLY A 132 -13.19 -20.51 8.31
C GLY A 132 -12.76 -21.49 9.39
N THR A 133 -11.54 -22.02 9.32
CA THR A 133 -11.00 -22.92 10.35
C THR A 133 -10.25 -22.14 11.42
N MET A 134 -10.20 -22.70 12.63
CA MET A 134 -9.43 -22.14 13.73
C MET A 134 -7.93 -22.29 13.48
N LYS A 135 -7.27 -21.18 13.12
CA LYS A 135 -5.80 -21.10 13.03
C LYS A 135 -5.18 -21.08 14.43
N ALA A 136 -3.94 -21.55 14.58
CA ALA A 136 -3.20 -21.59 15.85
C ALA A 136 -3.39 -20.34 16.76
N LYS A 137 -3.13 -19.13 16.22
CA LYS A 137 -3.31 -17.87 16.97
C LYS A 137 -4.76 -17.59 17.37
N ALA A 138 -5.71 -17.89 16.49
CA ALA A 138 -7.13 -17.66 16.73
C ALA A 138 -7.66 -18.65 17.78
N ALA A 139 -7.22 -19.91 17.74
CA ALA A 139 -7.56 -20.93 18.73
C ALA A 139 -7.11 -20.49 20.14
N ILE A 140 -5.85 -20.03 20.29
CA ILE A 140 -5.36 -19.51 21.57
C ILE A 140 -6.19 -18.31 22.06
N ARG A 141 -6.52 -17.35 21.16
CA ARG A 141 -7.30 -16.16 21.52
C ARG A 141 -8.73 -16.47 21.92
N ASP A 142 -9.37 -17.42 21.25
CA ASP A 142 -10.76 -17.77 21.52
C ASP A 142 -10.88 -18.51 22.86
N VAL A 143 -9.94 -19.42 23.17
CA VAL A 143 -9.88 -20.13 24.46
C VAL A 143 -9.45 -19.19 25.59
N GLY A 144 -8.38 -18.42 25.36
CA GLY A 144 -7.78 -17.51 26.32
C GLY A 144 -8.10 -16.05 26.02
N ARG A 145 -9.38 -15.65 25.97
CA ARG A 145 -9.86 -14.31 25.56
C ARG A 145 -9.18 -13.12 26.28
N VAL A 146 -8.48 -13.38 27.39
CA VAL A 146 -7.73 -12.40 28.22
C VAL A 146 -6.20 -12.53 28.08
N MET A 147 -5.69 -13.52 27.34
CA MET A 147 -4.27 -13.90 27.23
C MET A 147 -3.66 -13.66 25.84
N ASP A 148 -3.95 -12.51 25.20
CA ASP A 148 -3.42 -12.13 23.87
C ASP A 148 -1.88 -12.11 23.81
N ARG A 149 -1.20 -12.04 24.95
CA ARG A 149 0.27 -12.11 25.06
C ARG A 149 0.85 -13.43 24.54
N ILE A 150 0.14 -14.54 24.69
CA ILE A 150 0.60 -15.88 24.27
C ILE A 150 0.42 -16.06 22.76
N ALA A 151 -0.71 -15.62 22.22
CA ALA A 151 -0.99 -15.67 20.78
C ALA A 151 0.03 -14.88 19.95
N LYS A 152 0.65 -13.85 20.53
CA LYS A 152 1.74 -13.07 19.90
C LYS A 152 3.07 -13.80 19.83
N LEU A 153 3.28 -14.85 20.63
CA LEU A 153 4.50 -15.66 20.61
C LEU A 153 4.49 -16.72 19.50
N VAL A 154 3.31 -17.06 18.95
CA VAL A 154 3.23 -17.96 17.80
C VAL A 154 3.85 -17.27 16.58
N PRO A 155 4.82 -17.90 15.88
CA PRO A 155 5.43 -17.32 14.69
C PRO A 155 4.42 -17.02 13.57
N ASP A 156 4.68 -15.97 12.80
CA ASP A 156 3.89 -15.63 11.61
C ASP A 156 4.34 -16.44 10.39
N GLN A 157 4.09 -17.76 10.44
CA GLN A 157 4.33 -18.68 9.33
C GLN A 157 3.02 -19.20 8.75
N LEU A 158 2.97 -19.34 7.42
CA LEU A 158 1.78 -19.83 6.72
C LEU A 158 1.51 -21.28 7.13
N HIS A 159 0.29 -21.55 7.59
CA HIS A 159 -0.16 -22.88 8.05
C HIS A 159 0.58 -23.46 9.26
N ILE A 160 1.25 -22.61 10.07
CA ILE A 160 1.88 -23.08 11.31
C ILE A 160 0.85 -23.74 12.24
N THR A 161 1.23 -24.89 12.76
CA THR A 161 0.49 -25.61 13.81
C THR A 161 0.98 -25.20 15.19
N LEU A 162 0.16 -25.42 16.21
CA LEU A 162 0.57 -25.17 17.60
C LEU A 162 1.79 -26.01 18.01
N ASP A 163 1.90 -27.23 17.49
CA ASP A 163 3.05 -28.10 17.74
C ASP A 163 4.35 -27.55 17.11
N GLU A 164 4.30 -27.10 15.86
CA GLU A 164 5.43 -26.43 15.21
C GLU A 164 5.80 -25.12 15.91
N ALA A 165 4.81 -24.38 16.43
CA ALA A 165 5.04 -23.16 17.20
C ALA A 165 5.81 -23.44 18.50
N LEU A 166 5.50 -24.55 19.18
CA LEU A 166 6.22 -25.01 20.38
C LEU A 166 7.66 -25.42 20.10
N GLU A 167 7.92 -26.00 18.92
CA GLU A 167 9.27 -26.40 18.51
C GLU A 167 10.13 -25.20 18.10
N SER A 168 9.51 -24.19 17.50
CA SER A 168 10.21 -23.02 16.95
C SER A 168 10.44 -21.90 17.95
N GLU A 169 9.55 -21.68 18.93
CA GLU A 169 9.66 -20.60 19.92
C GLU A 169 9.87 -21.13 21.34
N SER A 170 11.11 -21.08 21.83
CA SER A 170 11.49 -21.59 23.15
C SER A 170 10.74 -20.93 24.30
N ARG A 171 10.38 -19.64 24.17
CA ARG A 171 9.65 -18.92 25.21
C ARG A 171 8.21 -19.40 25.36
N LEU A 172 7.59 -19.83 24.25
CA LEU A 172 6.25 -20.40 24.27
C LEU A 172 6.25 -21.73 25.02
N ARG A 173 7.26 -22.58 24.75
CA ARG A 173 7.45 -23.84 25.48
C ARG A 173 7.65 -23.61 26.97
N GLU A 174 8.55 -22.69 27.35
CA GLU A 174 8.80 -22.38 28.76
C GLU A 174 7.52 -21.95 29.50
N LEU A 175 6.68 -21.10 28.89
CA LEU A 175 5.43 -20.65 29.50
C LEU A 175 4.38 -21.76 29.65
N VAL A 176 4.30 -22.68 28.67
CA VAL A 176 3.43 -23.87 28.73
C VAL A 176 3.92 -24.86 29.79
N ASP A 177 5.23 -24.96 29.98
CA ASP A 177 5.83 -25.85 30.98
C ASP A 177 5.73 -25.28 32.41
N THR A 178 5.79 -23.95 32.58
CA THR A 178 5.84 -23.29 33.89
C THR A 178 4.49 -22.86 34.45
N ASP A 179 3.53 -22.43 33.61
CA ASP A 179 2.23 -21.94 34.06
C ASP A 179 1.11 -22.97 33.75
N PRO A 180 0.50 -23.60 34.77
CA PRO A 180 -0.58 -24.58 34.58
C PRO A 180 -1.78 -24.05 33.81
N LYS A 181 -2.13 -22.75 33.95
CA LYS A 181 -3.26 -22.16 33.23
C LYS A 181 -2.94 -21.99 31.75
N ILE A 182 -1.71 -21.62 31.43
CA ILE A 182 -1.24 -21.52 30.05
C ILE A 182 -1.24 -22.89 29.40
N ARG A 183 -0.82 -23.93 30.12
CA ARG A 183 -0.88 -25.31 29.65
C ARG A 183 -2.30 -25.74 29.30
N GLU A 184 -3.26 -25.52 30.20
CA GLU A 184 -4.67 -25.87 29.96
C GLU A 184 -5.25 -25.15 28.74
N VAL A 185 -4.98 -23.84 28.61
CA VAL A 185 -5.38 -23.04 27.43
C VAL A 185 -4.74 -23.59 26.16
N PHE A 186 -3.45 -23.95 26.21
CA PHE A 186 -2.71 -24.44 25.06
C PHE A 186 -3.22 -25.82 24.61
N GLU A 187 -3.41 -26.76 25.54
CA GLU A 187 -3.94 -28.10 25.25
C GLU A 187 -5.35 -28.03 24.67
N THR A 188 -6.20 -27.16 25.24
CA THR A 188 -7.55 -26.93 24.72
C THR A 188 -7.50 -26.29 23.32
N ALA A 189 -6.64 -25.29 23.11
CA ALA A 189 -6.46 -24.65 21.81
C ALA A 189 -5.94 -25.64 20.75
N ARG A 190 -5.04 -26.56 21.14
CA ARG A 190 -4.53 -27.64 20.29
C ARG A 190 -5.63 -28.60 19.86
N ALA A 191 -6.54 -28.96 20.77
CA ALA A 191 -7.69 -29.81 20.43
C ALA A 191 -8.69 -29.13 19.48
N LEU A 192 -8.79 -27.80 19.55
CA LEU A 192 -9.69 -27.02 18.71
C LEU A 192 -9.06 -26.50 17.41
N GLU A 193 -7.74 -26.65 17.25
CA GLU A 193 -7.02 -26.28 16.04
C GLU A 193 -7.62 -26.97 14.81
N HIS A 194 -7.71 -26.25 13.69
CA HIS A 194 -8.34 -26.68 12.43
C HIS A 194 -9.85 -26.98 12.49
N SER A 195 -10.50 -26.85 13.64
CA SER A 195 -11.95 -27.01 13.74
C SER A 195 -12.68 -25.93 12.92
N PRO A 196 -13.79 -26.26 12.22
CA PRO A 196 -14.63 -25.28 11.56
C PRO A 196 -15.23 -24.29 12.55
N ARG A 197 -15.11 -22.99 12.29
CA ARG A 197 -15.60 -21.91 13.17
C ARG A 197 -16.89 -21.28 12.68
N HIS A 198 -16.96 -20.95 11.40
CA HIS A 198 -18.12 -20.31 10.78
C HIS A 198 -18.18 -20.62 9.28
N ALA A 199 -19.38 -20.56 8.74
CA ALA A 199 -19.65 -20.59 7.31
C ALA A 199 -19.42 -19.19 6.72
N SER A 200 -18.78 -19.12 5.55
CA SER A 200 -18.59 -17.88 4.79
C SER A 200 -18.64 -18.16 3.30
N THR A 201 -19.00 -17.15 2.51
CA THR A 201 -19.03 -17.26 1.06
C THR A 201 -17.60 -17.28 0.49
N HIS A 202 -17.31 -18.20 -0.44
CA HIS A 202 -16.01 -18.25 -1.13
C HIS A 202 -15.80 -16.93 -1.86
N ALA A 203 -14.61 -16.35 -1.73
CA ALA A 203 -14.33 -15.04 -2.28
C ALA A 203 -14.44 -14.97 -3.81
N ALA A 204 -14.46 -16.09 -4.53
CA ALA A 204 -14.50 -16.13 -6.00
C ALA A 204 -15.42 -17.20 -6.62
N GLY A 205 -15.79 -18.24 -5.88
CA GLY A 205 -16.24 -19.48 -6.47
C GLY A 205 -17.73 -19.42 -6.77
N VAL A 206 -18.10 -19.62 -8.02
CA VAL A 206 -19.48 -19.71 -8.49
C VAL A 206 -19.67 -21.04 -9.21
N VAL A 207 -20.82 -21.67 -9.00
CA VAL A 207 -21.20 -22.91 -9.66
C VAL A 207 -22.33 -22.62 -10.64
N ILE A 208 -22.26 -23.22 -11.82
CA ILE A 208 -23.31 -23.16 -12.82
C ILE A 208 -23.67 -24.60 -13.20
N SER A 209 -24.94 -24.97 -13.05
CA SER A 209 -25.46 -26.32 -13.29
C SER A 209 -26.52 -26.33 -14.39
N HIS A 210 -26.61 -27.42 -15.16
CA HIS A 210 -27.68 -27.60 -16.17
C HIS A 210 -29.01 -28.02 -15.54
N GLU A 211 -28.97 -28.66 -14.36
CA GLU A 211 -30.11 -29.02 -13.52
C GLU A 211 -30.16 -28.15 -12.26
N PRO A 212 -31.32 -28.01 -11.58
CA PRO A 212 -31.39 -27.27 -10.32
C PRO A 212 -30.37 -27.78 -9.30
N LEU A 213 -29.64 -26.87 -8.67
CA LEU A 213 -28.52 -27.19 -7.77
C LEU A 213 -28.93 -28.11 -6.63
N THR A 214 -30.19 -27.98 -6.15
CA THR A 214 -30.76 -28.80 -5.08
C THR A 214 -30.86 -30.29 -5.43
N ALA A 215 -30.79 -30.67 -6.71
CA ALA A 215 -30.71 -32.05 -7.15
C ALA A 215 -29.33 -32.68 -6.91
N HIS A 216 -28.28 -31.85 -6.81
CA HIS A 216 -26.89 -32.30 -6.69
C HIS A 216 -26.24 -31.96 -5.35
N VAL A 217 -26.51 -30.76 -4.81
CA VAL A 217 -25.88 -30.22 -3.61
C VAL A 217 -26.88 -29.50 -2.70
N PRO A 218 -26.80 -29.69 -1.38
CA PRO A 218 -27.59 -28.89 -0.44
C PRO A 218 -27.09 -27.44 -0.43
N LEU A 219 -28.01 -26.50 -0.20
CA LEU A 219 -27.74 -25.06 -0.18
C LEU A 219 -27.81 -24.52 1.26
N TYR A 220 -27.03 -23.47 1.51
CA TYR A 220 -27.05 -22.67 2.73
C TYR A 220 -27.49 -21.26 2.36
N LYS A 221 -28.41 -20.70 3.14
CA LYS A 221 -28.84 -19.31 2.99
C LYS A 221 -28.23 -18.48 4.11
N GLY A 222 -27.55 -17.40 3.74
CA GLY A 222 -26.94 -16.47 4.67
C GLY A 222 -27.96 -15.69 5.51
N SER A 223 -27.46 -14.70 6.26
CA SER A 223 -28.30 -13.82 7.06
C SER A 223 -29.36 -13.07 6.22
N LYS A 224 -30.43 -12.60 6.86
CA LYS A 224 -31.49 -11.80 6.18
C LYS A 224 -30.96 -10.55 5.49
N GLU A 225 -29.83 -10.00 5.93
CA GLU A 225 -29.22 -8.79 5.37
C GLU A 225 -28.48 -9.08 4.05
N THR A 226 -27.89 -10.27 3.91
CA THR A 226 -27.10 -10.63 2.72
C THR A 226 -27.92 -11.35 1.66
N ASP A 227 -28.98 -12.09 2.04
CA ASP A 227 -29.82 -12.93 1.16
C ASP A 227 -29.04 -13.89 0.24
N GLU A 228 -27.74 -14.09 0.51
CA GLU A 228 -26.83 -14.90 -0.29
C GLU A 228 -27.18 -16.38 -0.18
N VAL A 229 -27.16 -17.07 -1.32
CA VAL A 229 -27.33 -18.53 -1.41
C VAL A 229 -26.01 -19.14 -1.85
N VAL A 230 -25.51 -20.05 -1.01
CA VAL A 230 -24.24 -20.74 -1.24
C VAL A 230 -24.40 -22.26 -1.16
N THR A 231 -23.46 -23.03 -1.71
CA THR A 231 -23.41 -24.49 -1.52
C THR A 231 -23.20 -24.85 -0.04
N GLN A 232 -23.51 -26.06 0.41
CA GLN A 232 -23.00 -26.56 1.70
C GLN A 232 -21.69 -27.33 1.56
N PHE A 233 -21.38 -27.79 0.34
CA PHE A 233 -20.12 -28.44 0.03
C PHE A 233 -19.03 -27.43 -0.28
N PRO A 234 -17.83 -27.57 0.31
CA PRO A 234 -16.70 -26.74 -0.03
C PRO A 234 -16.19 -27.09 -1.44
N MET A 235 -15.36 -26.20 -1.99
CA MET A 235 -14.86 -26.24 -3.37
C MET A 235 -14.45 -27.64 -3.87
N GLY A 236 -13.59 -28.34 -3.13
CA GLY A 236 -13.09 -29.66 -3.55
C GLY A 236 -14.15 -30.76 -3.61
N ASP A 237 -15.26 -30.63 -2.86
CA ASP A 237 -16.35 -31.60 -2.87
C ASP A 237 -17.38 -31.28 -3.95
N VAL A 238 -17.61 -29.99 -4.24
CA VAL A 238 -18.41 -29.55 -5.39
C VAL A 238 -17.86 -30.11 -6.70
N GLU A 239 -16.53 -30.03 -6.89
CA GLU A 239 -15.86 -30.58 -8.08
C GLU A 239 -16.02 -32.11 -8.18
N LYS A 240 -15.95 -32.84 -7.06
CA LYS A 240 -16.12 -34.30 -7.04
C LYS A 240 -17.55 -34.74 -7.39
N VAL A 241 -18.55 -33.90 -7.07
CA VAL A 241 -19.95 -34.12 -7.46
C VAL A 241 -20.16 -33.88 -8.96
N GLY A 242 -19.15 -33.35 -9.67
CA GLY A 242 -19.18 -33.16 -11.12
C GLY A 242 -19.76 -31.82 -11.56
N LEU A 243 -19.97 -30.89 -10.64
CA LEU A 243 -20.40 -29.54 -10.96
C LEU A 243 -19.23 -28.70 -11.48
N VAL A 244 -19.50 -27.88 -12.50
CA VAL A 244 -18.49 -26.99 -13.09
C VAL A 244 -18.41 -25.72 -12.25
N LYS A 245 -17.20 -25.43 -11.75
CA LYS A 245 -16.90 -24.18 -11.06
C LYS A 245 -16.38 -23.11 -12.02
N PHE A 246 -16.65 -21.87 -11.66
CA PHE A 246 -16.12 -20.66 -12.29
C PHE A 246 -15.62 -19.75 -11.18
N ASP A 247 -14.37 -19.28 -11.29
CA ASP A 247 -13.80 -18.36 -10.32
C ASP A 247 -13.92 -16.92 -10.85
N LEU A 248 -14.83 -16.13 -10.26
CA LEU A 248 -15.01 -14.70 -10.49
C LEU A 248 -14.32 -13.93 -9.37
N LEU A 249 -13.06 -13.55 -9.60
CA LEU A 249 -12.23 -12.89 -8.62
C LEU A 249 -12.44 -11.37 -8.63
N GLY A 250 -12.39 -10.75 -7.45
CA GLY A 250 -12.29 -9.30 -7.32
C GLY A 250 -10.84 -8.89 -7.16
N LEU A 251 -10.26 -8.23 -8.17
CA LEU A 251 -8.88 -7.74 -8.15
C LEU A 251 -8.87 -6.23 -7.91
N LYS A 252 -8.40 -5.84 -6.72
CA LYS A 252 -8.29 -4.44 -6.28
C LYS A 252 -7.51 -3.56 -7.26
N THR A 253 -6.46 -4.10 -7.87
CA THR A 253 -5.64 -3.39 -8.86
C THR A 253 -6.44 -2.95 -10.08
N LEU A 254 -7.43 -3.74 -10.53
CA LEU A 254 -8.29 -3.35 -11.66
C LEU A 254 -9.20 -2.18 -11.27
N THR A 255 -9.68 -2.12 -10.03
CA THR A 255 -10.37 -0.94 -9.50
C THR A 255 -9.45 0.29 -9.54
N ILE A 256 -8.21 0.16 -9.06
CA ILE A 256 -7.23 1.27 -9.07
C ILE A 256 -6.99 1.78 -10.49
N ILE A 257 -6.75 0.88 -11.44
CA ILE A 257 -6.54 1.23 -12.85
C ILE A 257 -7.76 1.96 -13.41
N ALA A 258 -8.97 1.47 -13.18
CA ALA A 258 -10.19 2.09 -13.69
C ALA A 258 -10.46 3.46 -13.05
N HIS A 259 -10.18 3.62 -11.76
CA HIS A 259 -10.29 4.90 -11.07
C HIS A 259 -9.27 5.91 -11.60
N ALA A 260 -8.02 5.49 -11.80
CA ALA A 260 -6.99 6.33 -12.41
C ALA A 260 -7.38 6.75 -13.83
N GLU A 261 -7.81 5.82 -14.68
CA GLU A 261 -8.29 6.09 -16.04
C GLU A 261 -9.45 7.09 -16.05
N ARG A 262 -10.43 6.94 -15.15
CA ARG A 262 -11.54 7.89 -14.97
C ARG A 262 -11.04 9.29 -14.58
N LEU A 263 -10.14 9.39 -13.61
CA LEU A 263 -9.59 10.67 -13.14
C LEU A 263 -8.78 11.38 -14.24
N ILE A 264 -7.98 10.63 -15.00
CA ILE A 264 -7.17 11.15 -16.12
C ILE A 264 -8.09 11.70 -17.21
N ASN A 265 -9.07 10.91 -17.64
CA ASN A 265 -9.98 11.29 -18.72
C ASN A 265 -10.94 12.42 -18.30
N ALA A 266 -11.27 12.56 -17.01
CA ALA A 266 -12.05 13.68 -16.51
C ALA A 266 -11.36 15.05 -16.71
N LYS A 267 -10.02 15.09 -16.67
CA LYS A 267 -9.23 16.30 -16.95
C LYS A 267 -8.95 16.52 -18.45
N ARG A 268 -8.97 15.44 -19.25
CA ARG A 268 -8.61 15.46 -20.67
C ARG A 268 -9.83 15.44 -21.58
N GLN A 269 -10.86 16.24 -21.26
CA GLN A 269 -12.10 16.28 -22.05
C GLN A 269 -11.88 16.76 -23.49
N ASP A 270 -10.83 17.57 -23.72
CA ASP A 270 -10.48 18.12 -25.04
C ASP A 270 -9.46 17.27 -25.83
N GLU A 271 -9.02 16.13 -25.27
CA GLU A 271 -8.01 15.26 -25.89
C GLU A 271 -8.54 13.83 -26.12
N ALA A 272 -7.79 13.02 -26.88
CA ALA A 272 -8.12 11.61 -27.03
C ALA A 272 -8.03 10.90 -25.66
N PRO A 273 -9.06 10.12 -25.28
CA PRO A 273 -9.10 9.45 -23.99
C PRO A 273 -7.96 8.43 -23.87
N VAL A 274 -7.34 8.38 -22.70
CA VAL A 274 -6.42 7.31 -22.35
C VAL A 274 -7.24 6.04 -22.18
N VAL A 275 -6.89 5.01 -22.95
CA VAL A 275 -7.46 3.67 -22.83
C VAL A 275 -6.35 2.73 -22.38
N VAL A 276 -6.37 2.33 -21.11
CA VAL A 276 -5.29 1.53 -20.48
C VAL A 276 -5.11 0.17 -21.16
N ALA A 277 -6.18 -0.37 -21.75
CA ALA A 277 -6.13 -1.60 -22.53
C ALA A 277 -5.30 -1.47 -23.83
N ASN A 278 -5.03 -0.27 -24.33
CA ASN A 278 -4.36 -0.03 -25.62
C ASN A 278 -2.95 0.55 -25.48
N LEU A 279 -2.37 0.52 -24.27
CA LEU A 279 -1.05 1.09 -24.03
C LEU A 279 0.06 0.34 -24.79
N PRO A 280 1.08 1.06 -25.30
CA PRO A 280 2.28 0.44 -25.85
C PRO A 280 3.08 -0.26 -24.75
N LEU A 281 3.74 -1.38 -25.07
CA LEU A 281 4.46 -2.22 -24.09
C LEU A 281 5.98 -1.98 -24.07
N ASP A 282 6.44 -0.94 -24.76
CA ASP A 282 7.84 -0.56 -24.97
C ASP A 282 8.14 0.89 -24.54
N ASP A 283 7.32 1.47 -23.66
CA ASP A 283 7.46 2.87 -23.23
C ASP A 283 8.72 3.11 -22.35
N PRO A 284 9.67 3.96 -22.78
CA PRO A 284 10.92 4.17 -22.05
C PRO A 284 10.75 4.79 -20.66
N GLN A 285 9.75 5.67 -20.46
CA GLN A 285 9.53 6.34 -19.17
C GLN A 285 9.04 5.34 -18.11
N THR A 286 8.19 4.40 -18.52
CA THR A 286 7.73 3.29 -17.67
C THR A 286 8.90 2.43 -17.20
N PHE A 287 9.81 2.06 -18.10
CA PHE A 287 11.00 1.28 -17.74
C PHE A 287 12.01 2.07 -16.90
N ALA A 288 12.12 3.39 -17.13
CA ALA A 288 12.94 4.27 -16.29
C ALA A 288 12.39 4.34 -14.85
N LEU A 289 11.07 4.46 -14.66
CA LEU A 289 10.42 4.40 -13.35
C LEU A 289 10.74 3.07 -12.64
N LEU A 290 10.53 1.94 -13.32
CA LEU A 290 10.83 0.62 -12.77
C LEU A 290 12.31 0.48 -12.39
N SER A 291 13.22 0.93 -13.26
CA SER A 291 14.67 0.90 -13.03
C SER A 291 15.14 1.81 -11.89
N SER A 292 14.36 2.85 -11.55
CA SER A 292 14.66 3.75 -10.43
C SER A 292 14.30 3.15 -9.05
N GLY A 293 13.53 2.05 -9.02
CA GLY A 293 13.07 1.45 -7.76
C GLY A 293 11.88 2.17 -7.11
N LYS A 294 11.32 3.22 -7.73
CA LYS A 294 10.12 3.95 -7.25
C LYS A 294 8.82 3.16 -7.48
N THR A 295 8.74 1.94 -6.97
CA THR A 295 7.64 0.99 -7.25
C THR A 295 6.55 0.91 -6.18
N MET A 296 6.52 1.83 -5.22
CA MET A 296 5.42 1.90 -4.25
C MET A 296 4.09 2.05 -4.97
N GLY A 297 3.11 1.21 -4.61
CA GLY A 297 1.80 1.17 -5.26
C GLY A 297 1.73 0.38 -6.57
N LEU A 298 2.86 -0.16 -7.07
CA LEU A 298 2.87 -0.97 -8.28
C LEU A 298 2.54 -2.42 -7.98
N PHE A 299 1.65 -3.01 -8.78
CA PHE A 299 1.17 -4.37 -8.56
C PHE A 299 2.31 -5.39 -8.54
N GLN A 300 2.38 -6.19 -7.47
CA GLN A 300 3.42 -7.21 -7.17
C GLN A 300 4.84 -6.69 -6.92
N LEU A 301 5.12 -5.40 -7.10
CA LEU A 301 6.49 -4.86 -7.09
C LEU A 301 6.85 -3.99 -5.86
N GLU A 302 6.02 -3.95 -4.82
CA GLU A 302 6.21 -3.04 -3.68
C GLU A 302 7.28 -3.49 -2.66
N SER A 303 7.58 -4.79 -2.58
CA SER A 303 8.47 -5.31 -1.54
C SER A 303 9.90 -4.75 -1.66
N ALA A 304 10.58 -4.54 -0.53
CA ALA A 304 11.93 -3.94 -0.52
C ALA A 304 12.93 -4.72 -1.39
N GLY A 305 13.00 -6.06 -1.25
CA GLY A 305 13.93 -6.83 -2.08
C GLY A 305 13.53 -6.91 -3.55
N MET A 306 12.25 -6.68 -3.90
CA MET A 306 11.84 -6.54 -5.30
C MET A 306 12.30 -5.21 -5.89
N ARG A 307 12.24 -4.12 -5.10
CA ARG A 307 12.82 -2.82 -5.47
C ARG A 307 14.32 -2.93 -5.72
N ASP A 308 15.06 -3.56 -4.82
CA ASP A 308 16.49 -3.80 -4.99
C ASP A 308 16.78 -4.56 -6.28
N LEU A 309 15.96 -5.57 -6.57
CA LEU A 309 16.07 -6.39 -7.77
C LEU A 309 15.82 -5.58 -9.04
N LEU A 310 14.83 -4.70 -9.06
CA LEU A 310 14.52 -3.85 -10.21
C LEU A 310 15.64 -2.84 -10.47
N THR A 311 16.16 -2.20 -9.43
CA THR A 311 17.29 -1.27 -9.54
C THR A 311 18.57 -1.97 -10.03
N GLY A 312 18.77 -3.22 -9.62
CA GLY A 312 19.88 -4.06 -10.09
C GLY A 312 19.71 -4.55 -11.53
N LEU A 313 18.52 -5.04 -11.90
CA LEU A 313 18.25 -5.60 -13.23
C LEU A 313 18.14 -4.51 -14.30
N ARG A 314 17.56 -3.35 -13.96
CA ARG A 314 17.20 -2.26 -14.87
C ARG A 314 16.37 -2.78 -16.05
N PRO A 315 15.11 -3.19 -15.83
CA PRO A 315 14.25 -3.72 -16.88
C PRO A 315 14.08 -2.69 -18.00
N ASP A 316 14.19 -3.13 -19.25
CA ASP A 316 14.12 -2.28 -20.47
C ASP A 316 13.14 -2.84 -21.52
N ARG A 317 12.48 -3.95 -21.20
CA ARG A 317 11.45 -4.58 -22.04
C ARG A 317 10.42 -5.34 -21.20
N PHE A 318 9.26 -5.60 -21.80
CA PHE A 318 8.14 -6.26 -21.13
C PHE A 318 8.50 -7.66 -20.60
N GLU A 319 9.29 -8.44 -21.33
CA GLU A 319 9.70 -9.80 -20.95
C GLU A 319 10.50 -9.83 -19.64
N ASP A 320 11.22 -8.76 -19.30
CA ASP A 320 11.93 -8.69 -18.03
C ASP A 320 10.95 -8.62 -16.85
N ILE A 321 9.83 -7.91 -16.99
CA ILE A 321 8.79 -7.85 -15.96
C ILE A 321 8.21 -9.26 -15.72
N ILE A 322 7.97 -10.01 -16.80
CA ILE A 322 7.51 -11.41 -16.74
C ILE A 322 8.53 -12.27 -15.97
N ALA A 323 9.82 -12.12 -16.26
CA ALA A 323 10.90 -12.87 -15.60
C ALA A 323 11.02 -12.52 -14.12
N ILE A 324 10.94 -11.24 -13.76
CA ILE A 324 11.05 -10.75 -12.38
C ILE A 324 9.94 -11.34 -11.49
N ILE A 325 8.68 -11.31 -11.97
CA ILE A 325 7.52 -11.88 -11.27
C ILE A 325 7.68 -13.39 -11.07
N ALA A 326 8.35 -14.07 -12.00
CA ALA A 326 8.62 -15.50 -11.90
C ALA A 326 9.77 -15.81 -10.91
N LEU A 327 10.86 -15.03 -10.95
CA LEU A 327 12.12 -15.32 -10.25
C LEU A 327 12.12 -14.92 -8.77
N TYR A 328 11.40 -13.87 -8.37
CA TYR A 328 11.45 -13.35 -7.00
C TYR A 328 10.59 -14.18 -6.02
N ARG A 329 11.05 -15.41 -5.74
CA ARG A 329 10.38 -16.39 -4.85
C ARG A 329 11.41 -17.22 -4.10
N PRO A 330 11.09 -17.75 -2.91
CA PRO A 330 11.96 -18.70 -2.21
C PRO A 330 12.32 -19.88 -3.11
N GLY A 331 13.63 -20.13 -3.33
CA GLY A 331 14.13 -21.13 -4.27
C GLY A 331 14.88 -20.51 -5.47
N PRO A 332 14.20 -19.97 -6.48
CA PRO A 332 14.84 -19.35 -7.66
C PRO A 332 15.61 -18.06 -7.35
N MET A 333 15.50 -17.50 -6.14
CA MET A 333 16.21 -16.28 -5.75
C MET A 333 17.73 -16.36 -5.90
N ASP A 334 18.32 -17.54 -5.74
CA ASP A 334 19.78 -17.74 -5.90
C ASP A 334 20.26 -17.52 -7.34
N LEU A 335 19.34 -17.55 -8.31
CA LEU A 335 19.63 -17.40 -9.74
C LEU A 335 19.60 -15.94 -10.19
N ILE A 336 18.93 -15.07 -9.43
CA ILE A 336 18.76 -13.65 -9.75
C ILE A 336 20.11 -12.96 -10.00
N PRO A 337 21.17 -13.17 -9.18
CA PRO A 337 22.47 -12.54 -9.43
C PRO A 337 23.13 -12.99 -10.74
N ASP A 338 22.95 -14.25 -11.15
CA ASP A 338 23.47 -14.73 -12.45
C ASP A 338 22.64 -14.14 -13.61
N PHE A 339 21.32 -14.14 -13.47
CA PHE A 339 20.39 -13.53 -14.43
C PHE A 339 20.72 -12.05 -14.70
N ILE A 340 20.94 -11.25 -13.65
CA ILE A 340 21.32 -9.83 -13.75
C ILE A 340 22.69 -9.68 -14.44
N ARG A 341 23.68 -10.48 -14.05
CA ARG A 341 25.03 -10.38 -14.63
C ARG A 341 25.06 -10.74 -16.11
N ARG A 342 24.28 -11.73 -16.52
CA ARG A 342 24.12 -12.09 -17.94
C ARG A 342 23.41 -11.00 -18.73
N LYS A 343 22.30 -10.44 -18.18
CA LYS A 343 21.61 -9.31 -18.81
C LYS A 343 22.54 -8.12 -19.02
N GLN A 344 23.34 -7.77 -18.02
CA GLN A 344 24.29 -6.65 -18.06
C GLN A 344 25.55 -6.93 -18.92
N GLY A 345 25.66 -8.10 -19.54
CA GLY A 345 26.83 -8.48 -20.33
C GLY A 345 28.11 -8.70 -19.51
N LYS A 346 28.02 -8.83 -18.18
CA LYS A 346 29.17 -9.09 -17.30
C LYS A 346 29.63 -10.54 -17.36
N ILE A 347 28.75 -11.46 -17.75
CA ILE A 347 29.03 -12.89 -17.94
C ILE A 347 28.50 -13.30 -19.32
N PRO A 348 29.27 -14.07 -20.13
CA PRO A 348 28.80 -14.54 -21.43
C PRO A 348 27.64 -15.53 -21.27
N ILE A 349 26.65 -15.43 -22.15
CA ILE A 349 25.51 -16.36 -22.20
C ILE A 349 25.97 -17.63 -22.92
N THR A 350 25.98 -18.77 -22.20
CA THR A 350 26.38 -20.07 -22.75
C THR A 350 25.20 -21.04 -22.80
N TYR A 351 25.06 -21.74 -23.92
CA TYR A 351 24.04 -22.78 -24.11
C TYR A 351 24.70 -24.16 -24.22
N GLU A 352 24.16 -25.17 -23.53
CA GLU A 352 24.69 -26.55 -23.59
C GLU A 352 24.56 -27.16 -25.00
N VAL A 353 23.44 -26.87 -25.66
CA VAL A 353 23.18 -27.21 -27.06
C VAL A 353 22.63 -25.99 -27.82
N PRO A 354 23.00 -25.80 -29.11
CA PRO A 354 22.56 -24.65 -29.90
C PRO A 354 21.04 -24.49 -29.97
N ALA A 355 20.29 -25.60 -29.96
CA ALA A 355 18.83 -25.58 -30.00
C ALA A 355 18.16 -24.88 -28.80
N LEU A 356 18.89 -24.65 -27.70
CA LEU A 356 18.37 -23.91 -26.53
C LEU A 356 18.33 -22.40 -26.77
N GLU A 357 19.09 -21.87 -27.73
CA GLU A 357 19.19 -20.43 -27.95
C GLU A 357 17.82 -19.82 -28.27
N GLU A 358 17.06 -20.41 -29.21
CA GLU A 358 15.70 -19.94 -29.55
C GLU A 358 14.75 -19.91 -28.33
N ILE A 359 14.94 -20.80 -27.35
CA ILE A 359 14.03 -20.96 -26.21
C ILE A 359 14.44 -20.08 -25.02
N LEU A 360 15.74 -19.98 -24.76
CA LEU A 360 16.29 -19.36 -23.56
C LEU A 360 16.90 -17.97 -23.81
N LYS A 361 16.91 -17.47 -25.06
CA LYS A 361 17.39 -16.12 -25.39
C LYS A 361 16.63 -15.03 -24.61
N GLU A 362 15.32 -15.18 -24.45
CA GLU A 362 14.50 -14.24 -23.68
C GLU A 362 14.89 -14.17 -22.19
N THR A 363 15.42 -15.25 -21.62
CA THR A 363 15.81 -15.35 -20.21
C THR A 363 17.32 -15.45 -20.03
N TYR A 364 18.09 -14.93 -20.99
CA TYR A 364 19.55 -14.86 -20.94
C TYR A 364 20.23 -16.21 -20.65
N GLY A 365 19.67 -17.31 -21.20
CA GLY A 365 20.20 -18.66 -21.03
C GLY A 365 19.84 -19.34 -19.69
N VAL A 366 18.96 -18.75 -18.88
CA VAL A 366 18.48 -19.33 -17.61
C VAL A 366 17.11 -19.96 -17.83
N ILE A 367 16.88 -21.17 -17.31
CA ILE A 367 15.56 -21.82 -17.36
C ILE A 367 14.69 -21.23 -16.24
N VAL A 368 13.64 -20.51 -16.60
CA VAL A 368 12.74 -19.82 -15.65
C VAL A 368 11.33 -20.40 -15.72
N TYR A 369 10.86 -20.72 -16.94
CA TYR A 369 9.47 -21.06 -17.17
C TYR A 369 9.23 -22.56 -17.39
N GLN A 370 8.03 -23.01 -17.04
CA GLN A 370 7.55 -24.35 -17.33
C GLN A 370 7.42 -24.59 -18.84
N GLU A 371 7.00 -23.56 -19.57
CA GLU A 371 6.87 -23.56 -21.02
C GLU A 371 8.22 -23.73 -21.71
N GLN A 372 9.30 -23.18 -21.13
CA GLN A 372 10.66 -23.41 -21.61
C GLN A 372 11.07 -24.87 -21.43
N VAL A 373 10.76 -25.49 -20.29
CA VAL A 373 11.00 -26.92 -20.07
C VAL A 373 10.26 -27.77 -21.11
N MET A 374 9.00 -27.44 -21.40
CA MET A 374 8.21 -28.14 -22.40
C MET A 374 8.79 -27.98 -23.81
N ALA A 375 9.16 -26.75 -24.19
CA ALA A 375 9.78 -26.45 -25.47
C ALA A 375 11.15 -27.17 -25.63
N ILE A 376 11.94 -27.27 -24.55
CA ILE A 376 13.22 -28.00 -24.56
C ILE A 376 12.97 -29.49 -24.78
N ALA A 377 12.01 -30.10 -24.08
CA ALA A 377 11.66 -31.51 -24.29
C ALA A 377 11.18 -31.78 -25.73
N ASN A 378 10.36 -30.88 -26.29
CA ASN A 378 9.91 -30.99 -27.67
C ASN A 378 11.06 -30.82 -28.67
N LYS A 379 11.95 -29.82 -28.50
CA LYS A 379 13.02 -29.50 -29.47
C LYS A 379 14.23 -30.43 -29.35
N VAL A 380 14.59 -30.87 -28.14
CA VAL A 380 15.78 -31.71 -27.90
C VAL A 380 15.44 -33.19 -27.93
N ALA A 381 14.40 -33.64 -27.22
CA ALA A 381 14.04 -35.06 -27.13
C ALA A 381 12.98 -35.49 -28.16
N GLY A 382 12.29 -34.53 -28.79
CA GLY A 382 11.25 -34.83 -29.78
C GLY A 382 9.93 -35.33 -29.19
N PHE A 383 9.68 -35.02 -27.92
CA PHE A 383 8.38 -35.27 -27.28
C PHE A 383 7.27 -34.48 -27.97
N SER A 384 6.05 -35.00 -28.01
CA SER A 384 4.88 -34.17 -28.28
C SER A 384 4.75 -33.08 -27.20
N MET A 385 4.04 -31.99 -27.49
CA MET A 385 3.77 -30.97 -26.47
C MET A 385 2.93 -31.52 -25.30
N GLY A 386 2.06 -32.51 -25.56
CA GLY A 386 1.31 -33.23 -24.53
C GLY A 386 2.21 -34.05 -23.60
N GLN A 387 3.14 -34.83 -24.17
CA GLN A 387 4.16 -35.57 -23.42
C GLN A 387 5.08 -34.63 -22.62
N ALA A 388 5.40 -33.47 -23.17
CA ALA A 388 6.22 -32.46 -22.50
C ALA A 388 5.53 -31.89 -21.24
N ASP A 389 4.21 -31.66 -21.27
CA ASP A 389 3.46 -31.28 -20.05
C ASP A 389 3.40 -32.43 -19.03
N LEU A 390 3.25 -33.69 -19.49
CA LEU A 390 3.32 -34.86 -18.60
C LEU A 390 4.67 -34.94 -17.89
N MET A 391 5.77 -34.72 -18.62
CA MET A 391 7.12 -34.67 -18.05
C MET A 391 7.26 -33.58 -16.97
N ARG A 392 6.80 -32.36 -17.27
CA ARG A 392 6.77 -31.26 -16.30
C ARG A 392 5.97 -31.61 -15.04
N ARG A 393 4.82 -32.26 -15.18
CA ARG A 393 4.01 -32.72 -14.03
C ARG A 393 4.72 -33.77 -13.18
N ALA A 394 5.34 -34.76 -13.83
CA ALA A 394 6.08 -35.82 -13.14
C ALA A 394 7.23 -35.22 -12.31
N MET A 395 7.95 -34.24 -12.87
CA MET A 395 8.99 -33.49 -12.17
C MET A 395 8.46 -32.73 -10.95
N GLY A 396 7.30 -32.09 -11.07
CA GLY A 396 6.66 -31.39 -9.95
C GLY A 396 6.23 -32.32 -8.80
N LYS A 397 5.79 -33.55 -9.11
CA LYS A 397 5.39 -34.56 -8.12
C LYS A 397 6.56 -35.36 -7.53
N LYS A 398 7.78 -35.21 -8.05
CA LYS A 398 9.01 -35.88 -7.60
C LYS A 398 8.87 -37.41 -7.45
N LYS A 399 8.16 -38.07 -8.37
CA LYS A 399 8.03 -39.53 -8.36
C LYS A 399 9.28 -40.19 -8.97
N PRO A 400 10.09 -40.93 -8.20
CA PRO A 400 11.39 -41.43 -8.69
C PRO A 400 11.27 -42.36 -9.90
N GLU A 401 10.28 -43.28 -9.89
CA GLU A 401 10.11 -44.26 -10.96
C GLU A 401 9.64 -43.65 -12.29
N GLU A 402 8.74 -42.67 -12.25
CA GLU A 402 8.28 -41.97 -13.46
C GLU A 402 9.42 -41.09 -14.03
N MET A 403 10.22 -40.49 -13.16
CA MET A 403 11.36 -39.66 -13.56
C MET A 403 12.44 -40.45 -14.30
N GLU A 404 12.77 -41.67 -13.86
CA GLU A 404 13.79 -42.48 -14.54
C GLU A 404 13.32 -42.96 -15.93
N LYS A 405 12.02 -43.28 -16.07
CA LYS A 405 11.42 -43.62 -17.37
C LYS A 405 11.51 -42.43 -18.34
N LEU A 406 11.15 -41.24 -17.88
CA LEU A 406 11.22 -40.01 -18.68
C LEU A 406 12.67 -39.62 -19.02
N ARG A 407 13.61 -39.85 -18.11
CA ARG A 407 15.05 -39.63 -18.33
C ARG A 407 15.55 -40.48 -19.48
N THR A 408 15.27 -41.79 -19.46
CA THR A 408 15.66 -42.71 -20.54
C THR A 408 15.06 -42.28 -21.88
N GLN A 409 13.76 -41.99 -21.93
CA GLN A 409 13.08 -41.52 -23.15
C GLN A 409 13.67 -40.20 -23.66
N PHE A 410 14.01 -39.27 -22.77
CA PHE A 410 14.60 -37.99 -23.13
C PHE A 410 15.98 -38.17 -23.78
N ILE A 411 16.83 -39.02 -23.20
CA ILE A 411 18.18 -39.30 -23.72
C ILE A 411 18.11 -40.02 -25.07
N GLU A 412 17.24 -41.02 -25.22
CA GLU A 412 17.03 -41.71 -26.50
C GLU A 412 16.53 -40.75 -27.59
N GLY A 413 15.58 -39.89 -27.25
CA GLY A 413 15.07 -38.84 -28.13
C GLY A 413 16.17 -37.85 -28.55
N ALA A 414 16.99 -37.42 -27.58
CA ALA A 414 18.11 -36.52 -27.82
C ALA A 414 19.18 -37.14 -28.73
N LYS A 415 19.48 -38.44 -28.56
CA LYS A 415 20.38 -39.21 -29.45
C LYS A 415 19.85 -39.21 -30.89
N LYS A 416 18.54 -39.45 -31.08
CA LYS A 416 17.89 -39.39 -32.41
C LYS A 416 18.01 -38.01 -33.06
N ARG A 417 18.08 -36.94 -32.26
CA ARG A 417 18.29 -35.55 -32.72
C ARG A 417 19.75 -35.10 -32.74
N LYS A 418 20.70 -36.04 -32.73
CA LYS A 418 22.15 -35.80 -32.83
C LYS A 418 22.74 -35.00 -31.66
N VAL A 419 22.11 -35.05 -30.48
CA VAL A 419 22.69 -34.53 -29.24
C VAL A 419 23.47 -35.65 -28.55
N THR A 420 24.71 -35.38 -28.16
CA THR A 420 25.56 -36.34 -27.45
C THR A 420 24.95 -36.70 -26.10
N GLU A 421 25.00 -37.97 -25.71
CA GLU A 421 24.45 -38.50 -24.45
C GLU A 421 24.87 -37.68 -23.23
N LYS A 422 26.17 -37.38 -23.09
CA LYS A 422 26.70 -36.56 -21.99
C LYS A 422 26.04 -35.18 -21.88
N LYS A 423 25.74 -34.54 -23.01
CA LYS A 423 25.05 -33.24 -23.04
C LYS A 423 23.55 -33.41 -22.73
N ALA A 424 22.93 -34.49 -23.20
CA ALA A 424 21.53 -34.79 -22.91
C ALA A 424 21.30 -35.08 -21.43
N GLU A 425 22.19 -35.84 -20.78
CA GLU A 425 22.15 -36.10 -19.34
C GLU A 425 22.30 -34.82 -18.53
N LYS A 426 23.35 -34.03 -18.82
CA LYS A 426 23.57 -32.75 -18.15
C LYS A 426 22.38 -31.79 -18.32
N LEU A 427 21.77 -31.76 -19.50
CA LEU A 427 20.57 -30.95 -19.76
C LEU A 427 19.36 -31.46 -18.96
N PHE A 428 19.16 -32.78 -18.86
CA PHE A 428 18.08 -33.35 -18.07
C PHE A 428 18.25 -33.04 -16.57
N GLU A 429 19.48 -33.12 -16.04
CA GLU A 429 19.80 -32.74 -14.66
C GLU A 429 19.50 -31.26 -14.39
N LEU A 430 19.88 -30.37 -15.31
CA LEU A 430 19.53 -28.96 -15.25
C LEU A 430 18.01 -28.80 -15.19
N ILE A 431 17.26 -29.41 -16.12
CA ILE A 431 15.80 -29.34 -16.14
C ILE A 431 15.22 -29.84 -14.82
N GLN A 432 15.67 -30.98 -14.28
CA GLN A 432 15.17 -31.54 -13.03
C GLN A 432 15.41 -30.61 -11.84
N LYS A 433 16.60 -29.99 -11.77
CA LYS A 433 16.90 -28.99 -10.74
C LYS A 433 15.96 -27.79 -10.82
N PHE A 434 15.62 -27.34 -12.02
CA PHE A 434 14.74 -26.18 -12.23
C PHE A 434 13.25 -26.50 -12.19
N ALA A 435 12.83 -27.73 -12.49
CA ALA A 435 11.41 -28.07 -12.55
C ALA A 435 10.71 -27.96 -11.19
N GLY A 436 11.45 -28.03 -10.08
CA GLY A 436 10.94 -27.71 -8.75
C GLY A 436 10.59 -26.23 -8.52
N TYR A 437 11.13 -25.33 -9.34
CA TYR A 437 11.00 -23.87 -9.23
C TYR A 437 10.42 -23.19 -10.47
N GLY A 438 10.25 -23.94 -11.56
CA GLY A 438 9.78 -23.41 -12.85
C GLY A 438 8.39 -22.81 -12.72
N PHE A 439 8.22 -21.60 -13.24
CA PHE A 439 6.98 -20.84 -13.12
C PHE A 439 6.12 -20.90 -14.40
N ASN A 440 4.80 -20.73 -14.28
CA ASN A 440 3.92 -20.67 -15.45
C ASN A 440 4.04 -19.30 -16.13
N LYS A 441 4.58 -19.28 -17.35
CA LYS A 441 4.77 -18.06 -18.13
C LYS A 441 3.45 -17.39 -18.47
N SER A 442 2.40 -18.15 -18.82
CA SER A 442 1.08 -17.57 -19.15
C SER A 442 0.52 -16.72 -18.00
N HIS A 443 0.55 -17.23 -16.77
CA HIS A 443 0.13 -16.49 -15.58
C HIS A 443 1.06 -15.30 -15.29
N ALA A 444 2.38 -15.50 -15.37
CA ALA A 444 3.35 -14.43 -15.17
C ALA A 444 3.15 -13.28 -16.16
N ALA A 445 2.94 -13.60 -17.43
CA ALA A 445 2.79 -12.63 -18.49
C ALA A 445 1.51 -11.81 -18.31
N ALA A 446 0.38 -12.47 -18.00
CA ALA A 446 -0.88 -11.79 -17.79
C ALA A 446 -0.80 -10.81 -16.61
N TYR A 447 -0.18 -11.21 -15.50
CA TYR A 447 0.00 -10.32 -14.36
C TYR A 447 1.05 -9.25 -14.61
N ALA A 448 2.10 -9.54 -15.39
CA ALA A 448 3.07 -8.55 -15.83
C ALA A 448 2.41 -7.42 -16.62
N LEU A 449 1.34 -7.70 -17.38
CA LEU A 449 0.58 -6.65 -18.07
C LEU A 449 -0.09 -5.69 -17.08
N VAL A 450 -0.71 -6.21 -16.03
CA VAL A 450 -1.32 -5.38 -14.97
C VAL A 450 -0.23 -4.56 -14.26
N THR A 451 0.90 -5.18 -13.93
CA THR A 451 2.07 -4.50 -13.35
C THR A 451 2.56 -3.37 -14.26
N TYR A 452 2.73 -3.63 -15.55
CA TYR A 452 3.15 -2.64 -16.54
C TYR A 452 2.15 -1.49 -16.66
N GLN A 453 0.84 -1.78 -16.70
CA GLN A 453 -0.21 -0.77 -16.73
C GLN A 453 -0.16 0.15 -15.50
N THR A 454 0.03 -0.41 -14.29
CA THR A 454 0.20 0.42 -13.08
C THR A 454 1.48 1.26 -13.14
N ALA A 455 2.57 0.72 -13.68
CA ALA A 455 3.84 1.44 -13.82
C ALA A 455 3.71 2.59 -14.84
N TYR A 456 3.04 2.36 -15.96
CA TYR A 456 2.78 3.36 -16.98
C TYR A 456 1.93 4.50 -16.43
N LEU A 457 0.82 4.18 -15.76
CA LEU A 457 -0.04 5.19 -15.14
C LEU A 457 0.73 6.03 -14.11
N LYS A 458 1.59 5.40 -13.30
CA LYS A 458 2.43 6.13 -12.34
C LYS A 458 3.50 6.98 -13.01
N ALA A 459 4.08 6.53 -14.12
CA ALA A 459 5.12 7.28 -14.83
C ALA A 459 4.58 8.52 -15.54
N HIS A 460 3.41 8.41 -16.19
CA HIS A 460 2.84 9.47 -17.03
C HIS A 460 1.79 10.32 -16.30
N PHE A 461 1.03 9.73 -15.38
CA PHE A 461 -0.07 10.39 -14.64
C PHE A 461 0.04 10.13 -13.13
N PRO A 462 1.16 10.55 -12.49
CA PRO A 462 1.46 10.20 -11.11
C PRO A 462 0.40 10.73 -10.14
N THR A 463 -0.14 11.92 -10.34
CA THR A 463 -1.12 12.53 -9.44
C THR A 463 -2.44 11.76 -9.43
N GLU A 464 -3.00 11.45 -10.59
CA GLU A 464 -4.26 10.71 -10.73
C GLU A 464 -4.11 9.25 -10.29
N PHE A 465 -2.98 8.61 -10.63
CA PHE A 465 -2.68 7.25 -10.17
C PHE A 465 -2.57 7.18 -8.64
N MET A 466 -1.82 8.11 -8.03
CA MET A 466 -1.66 8.13 -6.57
C MET A 466 -2.98 8.44 -5.85
N ALA A 467 -3.84 9.31 -6.39
CA ALA A 467 -5.17 9.55 -5.84
C ALA A 467 -6.06 8.29 -5.89
N ALA A 468 -6.04 7.55 -7.02
CA ALA A 468 -6.76 6.28 -7.14
C ALA A 468 -6.23 5.21 -6.18
N LEU A 469 -4.91 5.13 -6.00
CA LEU A 469 -4.26 4.22 -5.08
C LEU A 469 -4.63 4.53 -3.61
N LEU A 470 -4.52 5.80 -3.22
CA LEU A 470 -4.91 6.28 -1.89
C LEU A 470 -6.37 5.95 -1.59
N THR A 471 -7.26 6.18 -2.56
CA THR A 471 -8.69 5.86 -2.48
C THR A 471 -8.94 4.36 -2.22
N SER A 472 -8.24 3.50 -2.95
CA SER A 472 -8.42 2.05 -2.79
C SER A 472 -7.96 1.54 -1.42
N GLU A 473 -7.01 2.23 -0.78
CA GLU A 473 -6.39 1.82 0.48
C GLU A 473 -6.86 2.64 1.70
N MET A 474 -7.93 3.44 1.56
CA MET A 474 -8.50 4.28 2.63
C MET A 474 -8.80 3.51 3.94
N GLY A 475 -9.19 2.24 3.84
CA GLY A 475 -9.44 1.39 5.00
C GLY A 475 -8.17 0.95 5.76
N ASN A 476 -6.97 1.21 5.23
CA ASN A 476 -5.70 0.81 5.81
C ASN A 476 -4.78 2.02 6.03
N THR A 477 -4.86 2.59 7.24
CA THR A 477 -4.09 3.79 7.64
C THR A 477 -2.58 3.62 7.38
N ASP A 478 -2.00 2.46 7.69
CA ASP A 478 -0.55 2.23 7.53
C ASP A 478 -0.12 2.31 6.06
N LYS A 479 -0.95 1.80 5.14
CA LYS A 479 -0.68 1.90 3.70
C LYS A 479 -0.89 3.31 3.17
N VAL A 480 -1.96 3.98 3.62
CA VAL A 480 -2.23 5.39 3.25
C VAL A 480 -1.02 6.25 3.61
N VAL A 481 -0.50 6.16 4.84
CA VAL A 481 0.69 6.90 5.27
C VAL A 481 1.90 6.63 4.38
N ARG A 482 2.14 5.37 3.98
CA ARG A 482 3.23 5.03 3.06
C ARG A 482 3.07 5.68 1.68
N TYR A 483 1.86 5.70 1.14
CA TYR A 483 1.59 6.32 -0.16
C TYR A 483 1.58 7.85 -0.09
N LEU A 484 1.22 8.44 1.05
CA LEU A 484 1.36 9.88 1.28
C LEU A 484 2.83 10.32 1.28
N ASN A 485 3.72 9.52 1.88
CA ASN A 485 5.16 9.75 1.78
C ASN A 485 5.65 9.64 0.33
N GLU A 486 5.19 8.63 -0.42
CA GLU A 486 5.51 8.52 -1.85
C GLU A 486 5.02 9.74 -2.65
N CYS A 487 3.82 10.27 -2.35
CA CYS A 487 3.35 11.51 -2.97
C CYS A 487 4.32 12.67 -2.72
N ARG A 488 4.83 12.81 -1.49
CA ARG A 488 5.82 13.83 -1.12
C ARG A 488 7.12 13.65 -1.92
N ASP A 489 7.63 12.42 -2.03
CA ASP A 489 8.85 12.08 -2.78
C ASP A 489 8.69 12.29 -4.30
N LEU A 490 7.46 12.22 -4.81
CA LEU A 490 7.11 12.54 -6.20
C LEU A 490 6.83 14.04 -6.41
N GLY A 491 6.88 14.86 -5.37
CA GLY A 491 6.58 16.31 -5.44
C GLY A 491 5.08 16.63 -5.56
N ILE A 492 4.21 15.67 -5.27
CA ILE A 492 2.75 15.85 -5.27
C ILE A 492 2.31 16.41 -3.92
N LYS A 493 1.75 17.62 -3.93
CA LYS A 493 1.17 18.21 -2.72
C LYS A 493 -0.08 17.45 -2.31
N VAL A 494 -0.17 17.09 -1.03
CA VAL A 494 -1.39 16.56 -0.43
C VAL A 494 -1.99 17.64 0.45
N LEU A 495 -3.21 18.02 0.15
CA LEU A 495 -3.94 19.10 0.79
C LEU A 495 -4.87 18.55 1.87
N PRO A 496 -5.14 19.31 2.95
CA PRO A 496 -6.09 18.90 3.98
C PRO A 496 -7.48 18.68 3.40
N PRO A 497 -8.33 17.86 4.06
CA PRO A 497 -9.71 17.70 3.66
C PRO A 497 -10.41 19.07 3.66
N ASP A 498 -11.46 19.21 2.87
CA ASP A 498 -12.24 20.42 2.76
C ASP A 498 -13.71 20.08 2.47
N VAL A 499 -14.66 20.61 3.25
CA VAL A 499 -16.10 20.29 3.07
C VAL A 499 -16.67 20.78 1.73
N ASN A 500 -16.05 21.76 1.10
CA ASN A 500 -16.47 22.35 -0.17
C ASN A 500 -15.78 21.72 -1.38
N GLU A 501 -14.53 21.29 -1.24
CA GLU A 501 -13.73 20.74 -2.35
C GLU A 501 -13.56 19.21 -2.29
N SER A 502 -13.42 18.60 -1.11
CA SER A 502 -13.21 17.15 -1.00
C SER A 502 -14.47 16.37 -1.36
N ASP A 503 -14.29 15.26 -2.09
CA ASP A 503 -15.30 14.24 -2.27
C ASP A 503 -15.18 13.14 -1.18
N LYS A 504 -15.99 12.09 -1.32
CA LYS A 504 -15.87 10.86 -0.52
C LYS A 504 -14.47 10.29 -0.60
N ASP A 505 -13.94 10.22 -1.82
CA ASP A 505 -12.63 9.68 -2.19
C ASP A 505 -11.56 10.78 -2.30
N PHE A 506 -10.28 10.39 -2.43
CA PHE A 506 -9.22 11.37 -2.68
C PHE A 506 -9.44 12.08 -4.02
N THR A 507 -9.45 13.41 -3.98
CA THR A 507 -9.86 14.25 -5.10
C THR A 507 -8.65 14.94 -5.72
N VAL A 508 -8.53 14.88 -7.05
CA VAL A 508 -7.43 15.53 -7.77
C VAL A 508 -7.80 16.97 -8.12
N THR A 509 -6.96 17.91 -7.72
CA THR A 509 -7.13 19.36 -7.95
C THR A 509 -6.00 19.89 -8.83
N GLN A 510 -5.97 21.20 -9.11
CA GLN A 510 -4.85 21.83 -9.80
C GLN A 510 -3.60 21.94 -8.91
N GLU A 511 -3.78 22.11 -7.61
CA GLU A 511 -2.68 22.31 -6.65
C GLU A 511 -2.09 21.00 -6.13
N GLY A 512 -2.86 19.90 -6.20
CA GLY A 512 -2.44 18.58 -5.71
C GLY A 512 -3.62 17.63 -5.46
N ILE A 513 -3.48 16.75 -4.46
CA ILE A 513 -4.51 15.78 -4.06
C ILE A 513 -5.16 16.26 -2.77
N ARG A 514 -6.48 16.49 -2.78
CA ARG A 514 -7.29 16.75 -1.58
C ARG A 514 -7.61 15.46 -0.86
N PHE A 515 -7.50 15.50 0.47
CA PHE A 515 -7.82 14.37 1.32
C PHE A 515 -9.31 14.01 1.22
N GLY A 516 -9.62 12.74 0.99
CA GLY A 516 -11.00 12.26 0.90
C GLY A 516 -11.68 12.23 2.27
N LEU A 517 -12.96 12.59 2.33
CA LEU A 517 -13.71 12.65 3.60
C LEU A 517 -13.84 11.27 4.25
N ALA A 518 -13.87 10.18 3.47
CA ALA A 518 -13.96 8.82 4.02
C ALA A 518 -12.65 8.31 4.64
N ALA A 519 -11.53 9.00 4.46
CA ALA A 519 -10.25 8.63 5.07
C ALA A 519 -10.09 9.23 6.48
N ILE A 520 -11.00 10.10 6.92
CA ILE A 520 -10.99 10.67 8.27
C ILE A 520 -11.53 9.64 9.26
N LYS A 521 -10.74 9.32 10.29
CA LYS A 521 -11.18 8.38 11.34
C LYS A 521 -12.45 8.87 12.04
N ASN A 522 -13.33 7.92 12.35
CA ASN A 522 -14.64 8.14 13.00
C ASN A 522 -15.69 8.88 12.15
N VAL A 523 -15.46 9.10 10.85
CA VAL A 523 -16.47 9.65 9.93
C VAL A 523 -17.09 8.50 9.13
N GLY A 524 -18.40 8.28 9.28
CA GLY A 524 -19.11 7.17 8.62
C GLY A 524 -19.57 7.51 7.20
N ALA A 525 -19.71 6.49 6.34
CA ALA A 525 -20.13 6.66 4.94
C ALA A 525 -21.46 7.42 4.79
N GLY A 526 -22.49 7.05 5.57
CA GLY A 526 -23.78 7.73 5.51
C GLY A 526 -23.76 9.20 5.94
N ALA A 527 -22.76 9.59 6.73
CA ALA A 527 -22.56 10.99 7.11
C ALA A 527 -21.91 11.78 5.97
N ILE A 528 -20.98 11.17 5.24
CA ILE A 528 -20.33 11.76 4.07
C ILE A 528 -21.33 11.92 2.93
N ASP A 529 -22.13 10.89 2.67
CA ASP A 529 -23.17 10.94 1.64
C ASP A 529 -24.14 12.10 1.92
N ALA A 530 -24.53 12.33 3.19
CA ALA A 530 -25.37 13.47 3.57
C ALA A 530 -24.69 14.85 3.34
N ILE A 531 -23.38 14.96 3.61
CA ILE A 531 -22.60 16.18 3.35
C ILE A 531 -22.54 16.48 1.85
N LEU A 532 -22.34 15.45 1.02
CA LEU A 532 -22.23 15.62 -0.42
C LEU A 532 -23.59 15.91 -1.06
N GLU A 533 -24.66 15.23 -0.61
CA GLU A 533 -26.03 15.48 -1.06
C GLU A 533 -26.47 16.93 -0.79
N ALA A 534 -26.25 17.44 0.43
CA ALA A 534 -26.59 18.82 0.78
C ALA A 534 -25.75 19.85 0.00
N ARG A 535 -24.48 19.55 -0.27
CA ARG A 535 -23.61 20.40 -1.10
C ARG A 535 -24.06 20.43 -2.56
N GLN A 536 -24.46 19.28 -3.13
CA GLN A 536 -24.96 19.20 -4.50
C GLN A 536 -26.32 19.90 -4.67
N ALA A 537 -27.20 19.82 -3.67
CA ALA A 537 -28.53 20.41 -3.73
C ALA A 537 -28.51 21.95 -3.60
N GLU A 538 -27.67 22.49 -2.71
CA GLU A 538 -27.76 23.90 -2.29
C GLU A 538 -26.46 24.70 -2.51
N GLY A 539 -25.39 24.08 -3.04
CA GLY A 539 -24.11 24.74 -3.35
C GLY A 539 -23.05 24.64 -2.23
N PRO A 540 -21.94 25.39 -2.31
CA PRO A 540 -20.90 25.35 -1.28
C PRO A 540 -21.41 25.89 0.07
N TYR A 541 -20.81 25.41 1.15
CA TYR A 541 -21.06 25.86 2.51
C TYR A 541 -20.34 27.18 2.78
N VAL A 542 -21.09 28.17 3.27
CA VAL A 542 -20.56 29.50 3.57
C VAL A 542 -19.93 29.55 4.97
N SER A 543 -20.54 28.85 5.93
CA SER A 543 -20.10 28.83 7.33
C SER A 543 -20.38 27.47 7.98
N PHE A 544 -19.80 27.25 9.17
CA PHE A 544 -20.09 26.07 9.97
C PHE A 544 -21.57 25.99 10.41
N PHE A 545 -22.21 27.15 10.61
CA PHE A 545 -23.63 27.23 10.96
C PHE A 545 -24.51 26.82 9.76
N ASP A 546 -24.18 27.31 8.55
CA ASP A 546 -24.83 26.90 7.30
C ASP A 546 -24.71 25.38 7.09
N PHE A 547 -23.51 24.83 7.32
CA PHE A 547 -23.28 23.39 7.25
C PHE A 547 -24.18 22.60 8.23
N CYS A 548 -24.23 23.00 9.50
CA CYS A 548 -25.04 22.29 10.51
C CYS A 548 -26.54 22.38 10.23
N HIS A 549 -27.01 23.46 9.62
CA HIS A 549 -28.42 23.61 9.26
C HIS A 549 -28.82 22.72 8.07
N ARG A 550 -27.96 22.65 7.06
CA ARG A 550 -28.22 21.96 5.79
C ARG A 550 -28.02 20.44 5.85
N VAL A 551 -27.05 19.97 6.65
CA VAL A 551 -26.75 18.55 6.77
C VAL A 551 -27.64 17.89 7.82
N ASP A 552 -28.17 16.70 7.54
CA ASP A 552 -28.94 15.92 8.51
C ASP A 552 -28.06 15.45 9.68
N ILE A 553 -28.18 16.11 10.82
CA ILE A 553 -27.40 15.83 12.04
C ILE A 553 -27.75 14.46 12.63
N ARG A 554 -28.89 13.86 12.28
CA ARG A 554 -29.22 12.49 12.72
C ARG A 554 -28.26 11.47 12.11
N LYS A 555 -27.74 11.75 10.91
CA LYS A 555 -26.74 10.93 10.22
C LYS A 555 -25.32 11.30 10.63
N LEU A 556 -25.09 12.55 11.05
CA LEU A 556 -23.78 13.07 11.45
C LEU A 556 -23.69 13.29 12.96
N ASN A 557 -23.14 12.32 13.69
CA ASN A 557 -23.01 12.42 15.14
C ASN A 557 -21.98 13.49 15.58
N LYS A 558 -22.11 13.98 16.82
CA LYS A 558 -21.22 15.01 17.41
C LYS A 558 -19.73 14.66 17.28
N ARG A 559 -19.38 13.39 17.47
CA ARG A 559 -18.01 12.90 17.37
C ARG A 559 -17.45 13.01 15.94
N ALA A 560 -18.27 12.74 14.93
CA ALA A 560 -17.87 12.88 13.53
C ALA A 560 -17.63 14.36 13.17
N LEU A 561 -18.52 15.27 13.59
CA LEU A 561 -18.32 16.72 13.42
C LEU A 561 -17.03 17.21 14.06
N GLU A 562 -16.77 16.80 15.30
CA GLU A 562 -15.54 17.13 16.01
C GLU A 562 -14.30 16.65 15.24
N CYS A 563 -14.35 15.44 14.66
CA CYS A 563 -13.27 14.91 13.83
C CYS A 563 -13.10 15.72 12.53
N VAL A 564 -14.19 16.12 11.88
CA VAL A 564 -14.16 16.91 10.63
C VAL A 564 -13.56 18.30 10.88
N ILE A 565 -13.92 18.96 12.00
CA ILE A 565 -13.32 20.24 12.44
C ILE A 565 -11.83 20.06 12.71
N LYS A 566 -11.46 19.09 13.56
CA LYS A 566 -10.06 18.87 13.96
C LYS A 566 -9.16 18.48 12.79
N ALA A 567 -9.70 17.78 11.78
CA ALA A 567 -9.00 17.42 10.56
C ALA A 567 -8.76 18.60 9.59
N GLY A 568 -9.37 19.77 9.85
CA GLY A 568 -9.20 20.98 9.04
C GLY A 568 -10.16 21.14 7.87
N ALA A 569 -11.27 20.38 7.86
CA ALA A 569 -12.21 20.42 6.75
C ALA A 569 -12.95 21.75 6.59
N PHE A 570 -12.93 22.61 7.62
CA PHE A 570 -13.56 23.93 7.60
C PHE A 570 -12.56 25.08 7.45
N ASP A 571 -11.26 24.80 7.25
CA ASP A 571 -10.23 25.84 7.18
C ASP A 571 -10.48 26.85 6.05
N SER A 572 -11.16 26.45 4.95
CA SER A 572 -11.56 27.34 3.86
C SER A 572 -12.65 28.36 4.21
N THR A 573 -13.40 28.14 5.30
CA THR A 573 -14.42 29.10 5.77
C THR A 573 -13.82 30.32 6.48
N GLY A 574 -12.51 30.31 6.75
CA GLY A 574 -11.80 31.37 7.47
C GLY A 574 -11.96 31.32 8.99
N ALA A 575 -12.71 30.35 9.52
CA ALA A 575 -12.86 30.11 10.95
C ALA A 575 -11.66 29.35 11.53
N ARG A 576 -11.28 29.67 12.77
CA ARG A 576 -10.24 28.93 13.50
C ARG A 576 -10.81 27.62 14.05
N ARG A 577 -10.01 26.55 14.09
CA ARG A 577 -10.47 25.24 14.56
C ARG A 577 -10.89 25.29 16.04
N ALA A 578 -10.16 26.05 16.86
CA ALA A 578 -10.52 26.29 18.26
C ALA A 578 -11.90 26.97 18.43
N GLN A 579 -12.21 27.94 17.58
CA GLN A 579 -13.50 28.65 17.62
C GLN A 579 -14.66 27.70 17.28
N LEU A 580 -14.50 26.89 16.24
CA LEU A 580 -15.50 25.89 15.82
C LEU A 580 -15.73 24.83 16.88
N ALA A 581 -14.66 24.36 17.53
CA ALA A 581 -14.77 23.39 18.63
C ALA A 581 -15.54 23.96 19.83
N ALA A 582 -15.35 25.26 20.15
CA ALA A 582 -16.06 25.92 21.25
C ALA A 582 -17.56 26.07 21.00
N VAL A 583 -17.97 26.30 19.75
CA VAL A 583 -19.39 26.49 19.38
C VAL A 583 -20.10 25.19 18.96
N LEU A 584 -19.37 24.08 18.84
CA LEU A 584 -19.88 22.80 18.33
C LEU A 584 -21.14 22.34 19.06
N ASP A 585 -21.10 22.25 20.39
CA ASP A 585 -22.22 21.72 21.17
C ASP A 585 -23.48 22.58 21.03
N ARG A 586 -23.32 23.90 21.18
CA ARG A 586 -24.42 24.86 21.03
C ARG A 586 -25.04 24.78 19.63
N THR A 587 -24.22 24.72 18.60
CA THR A 587 -24.67 24.73 17.20
C THR A 587 -25.40 23.45 16.83
N VAL A 588 -24.89 22.30 17.27
CA VAL A 588 -25.53 21.00 17.04
C VAL A 588 -26.90 20.94 17.73
N ASP A 589 -26.99 21.36 18.98
CA ASP A 589 -28.25 21.32 19.74
C ASP A 589 -29.31 22.25 19.09
N GLN A 590 -28.90 23.43 18.61
CA GLN A 590 -29.77 24.36 17.88
C GLN A 590 -30.26 23.79 16.54
N ALA A 591 -29.36 23.20 15.75
CA ALA A 591 -29.71 22.64 14.46
C ALA A 591 -30.60 21.38 14.61
N MET A 592 -30.37 20.56 15.63
CA MET A 592 -31.29 19.45 15.98
C MET A 592 -32.68 19.95 16.34
N ALA A 593 -32.79 21.02 17.14
CA ALA A 593 -34.07 21.63 17.50
C ALA A 593 -34.80 22.19 16.26
N ALA A 594 -34.07 22.86 15.36
CA ALA A 594 -34.61 23.40 14.11
C ALA A 594 -35.14 22.29 13.18
N GLN A 595 -34.37 21.21 12.98
CA GLN A 595 -34.79 20.05 12.18
C GLN A 595 -36.01 19.34 12.80
N GLN A 596 -36.09 19.27 14.13
CA GLN A 596 -37.24 18.68 14.82
C GLN A 596 -38.49 19.55 14.66
N ALA A 597 -38.39 20.88 14.76
CA ALA A 597 -39.48 21.82 14.52
C ALA A 597 -39.99 21.75 13.07
N ALA A 598 -39.08 21.71 12.09
CA ALA A 598 -39.42 21.55 10.67
C ALA A 598 -40.14 20.24 10.39
N SER A 599 -39.66 19.11 10.96
CA SER A 599 -40.30 17.80 10.78
C SER A 599 -41.70 17.68 11.41
N ARG A 600 -42.03 18.57 12.35
CA ARG A 600 -43.36 18.66 13.00
C ARG A 600 -44.31 19.63 12.30
N GLY A 601 -43.92 20.20 11.15
CA GLY A 601 -44.72 21.19 10.42
C GLY A 601 -44.87 22.52 11.16
N GLN A 602 -44.02 22.77 12.16
CA GLN A 602 -44.04 23.99 12.96
C GLN A 602 -43.13 25.02 12.28
N THR A 603 -43.66 25.73 11.29
CA THR A 603 -43.00 26.96 10.79
C THR A 603 -43.01 27.97 11.93
N SER A 604 -41.82 28.35 12.40
CA SER A 604 -41.67 29.39 13.41
C SER A 604 -42.40 30.65 12.95
N ILE A 605 -43.27 31.21 13.79
CA ILE A 605 -44.02 32.44 13.49
C ILE A 605 -43.09 33.62 13.15
N PHE A 606 -41.82 33.56 13.58
CA PHE A 606 -40.83 34.61 13.32
C PHE A 606 -40.24 34.60 11.90
N THR A 607 -40.27 33.49 11.17
CA THR A 607 -39.83 33.47 9.75
C THR A 607 -40.85 34.13 8.81
N ALA A 608 -42.08 34.36 9.28
CA ALA A 608 -43.13 35.02 8.51
C ALA A 608 -43.12 36.56 8.61
N PHE A 609 -42.21 37.16 9.40
CA PHE A 609 -42.15 38.61 9.64
C PHE A 609 -40.96 39.33 8.97
N GLU A 610 -40.15 38.65 8.13
CA GLU A 610 -39.19 39.36 7.28
C GLU A 610 -39.94 40.17 6.21
N SER A 611 -39.83 41.49 6.31
CA SER A 611 -40.64 42.46 5.56
C SER A 611 -40.23 42.55 4.07
N PRO A 612 -41.19 42.81 3.17
CA PRO A 612 -40.94 42.95 1.74
C PRO A 612 -40.59 44.40 1.39
N ASP A 613 -39.35 44.83 1.64
CA ASP A 613 -38.84 46.04 0.98
C ASP A 613 -37.47 45.78 0.35
N GLY A 614 -37.47 45.83 -0.97
CA GLY A 614 -36.36 45.42 -1.81
C GLY A 614 -35.24 46.44 -1.86
N GLN A 615 -34.02 45.93 -1.68
CA GLN A 615 -32.85 46.28 -2.50
C GLN A 615 -31.87 45.09 -2.43
N GLY A 616 -31.42 44.64 -3.60
CA GLY A 616 -30.83 43.31 -3.79
C GLY A 616 -29.60 43.02 -2.91
N GLY A 617 -29.64 41.85 -2.26
CA GLY A 617 -28.47 41.28 -1.56
C GLY A 617 -28.85 40.16 -0.59
N ARG A 618 -28.44 38.93 -0.91
CA ARG A 618 -28.40 37.70 -0.08
C ARG A 618 -29.75 37.08 0.36
N ARG A 619 -29.99 35.86 -0.13
CA ARG A 619 -30.99 34.92 0.38
C ARG A 619 -30.64 34.50 1.82
N GLY A 620 -31.61 34.60 2.73
CA GLY A 620 -31.73 33.82 3.96
C GLY A 620 -30.70 34.08 5.05
N THR A 621 -30.97 35.03 5.93
CA THR A 621 -30.34 35.11 7.25
C THR A 621 -30.74 33.88 8.08
N LEU A 622 -29.76 33.05 8.47
CA LEU A 622 -29.98 31.96 9.42
C LEU A 622 -30.53 32.56 10.73
N PRO A 623 -31.49 31.92 11.42
CA PRO A 623 -32.20 32.53 12.56
C PRO A 623 -31.37 32.59 13.87
N PHE A 624 -30.04 32.53 13.79
CA PHE A 624 -29.16 32.44 14.95
C PHE A 624 -27.94 33.35 14.83
N ASP A 625 -27.41 33.72 15.99
CA ASP A 625 -26.15 34.45 16.14
C ASP A 625 -24.98 33.59 15.63
N GLU A 626 -24.46 33.95 14.45
CA GLU A 626 -23.30 33.32 13.81
C GLU A 626 -21.95 33.81 14.36
N SER A 627 -21.95 34.57 15.47
CA SER A 627 -20.69 35.05 16.03
C SER A 627 -19.83 33.90 16.55
N LEU A 628 -18.62 33.80 15.99
CA LEU A 628 -17.56 32.96 16.52
C LEU A 628 -16.90 33.69 17.71
N PRO A 629 -16.61 32.99 18.82
CA PRO A 629 -15.92 33.60 19.95
C PRO A 629 -14.50 34.00 19.54
N ASP A 630 -13.96 35.08 20.14
CA ASP A 630 -12.57 35.48 19.92
C ASP A 630 -11.62 34.59 20.75
N GLU A 631 -11.49 33.35 20.31
CA GLU A 631 -10.55 32.37 20.88
C GLU A 631 -9.24 32.37 20.06
N PRO A 632 -8.08 32.33 20.73
CA PRO A 632 -6.82 32.08 20.04
C PRO A 632 -6.86 30.70 19.39
N GLU A 633 -6.20 30.56 18.23
CA GLU A 633 -6.06 29.24 17.59
C GLU A 633 -5.24 28.31 18.49
N TRP A 634 -5.51 27.01 18.40
CA TRP A 634 -4.69 26.00 19.08
C TRP A 634 -3.22 26.13 18.69
N ASP A 635 -2.34 25.70 19.61
CA ASP A 635 -0.93 25.66 19.31
C ASP A 635 -0.64 24.69 18.13
N LYS A 636 0.46 24.93 17.43
CA LYS A 636 0.82 24.13 16.25
C LYS A 636 1.03 22.65 16.57
N ASP A 637 1.52 22.30 17.75
CA ASP A 637 1.75 20.91 18.14
C ASP A 637 0.42 20.18 18.34
N GLN A 638 -0.56 20.86 18.93
CA GLN A 638 -1.91 20.38 19.16
C GLN A 638 -2.66 20.20 17.84
N LEU A 639 -2.54 21.16 16.89
CA LEU A 639 -3.09 21.01 15.55
C LEU A 639 -2.50 19.79 14.81
N LEU A 640 -1.18 19.66 14.81
CA LEU A 640 -0.50 18.53 14.16
C LEU A 640 -0.82 17.20 14.84
N LYS A 641 -0.97 17.19 16.16
CA LYS A 641 -1.40 16.01 16.93
C LYS A 641 -2.79 15.56 16.50
N TYR A 642 -3.74 16.50 16.36
CA TYR A 642 -5.09 16.17 15.90
C TYR A 642 -5.12 15.69 14.45
N GLU A 643 -4.33 16.29 13.56
CA GLU A 643 -4.19 15.81 12.19
C GLU A 643 -3.70 14.36 12.18
N LYS A 644 -2.58 14.06 12.84
CA LYS A 644 -2.06 12.69 12.89
C LYS A 644 -3.02 11.69 13.55
N GLU A 645 -3.74 12.10 14.59
CA GLU A 645 -4.73 11.24 15.24
C GLU A 645 -5.82 10.82 14.25
N LEU A 646 -6.34 11.77 13.47
CA LEU A 646 -7.53 11.61 12.64
C LEU A 646 -7.25 11.15 11.21
N THR A 647 -6.16 11.59 10.61
CA THR A 647 -5.77 11.26 9.22
C THR A 647 -4.60 10.27 9.18
N GLY A 648 -3.92 10.05 10.31
CA GLY A 648 -2.72 9.21 10.39
C GLY A 648 -1.43 9.91 9.95
N PHE A 649 -1.52 11.14 9.43
CA PHE A 649 -0.43 11.83 8.76
C PHE A 649 -0.43 13.33 9.09
N TYR A 650 0.74 13.96 9.10
CA TYR A 650 0.86 15.42 9.24
C TYR A 650 0.66 16.07 7.88
N ILE A 651 -0.48 16.70 7.65
CA ILE A 651 -0.85 17.22 6.32
C ILE A 651 -0.34 18.66 6.14
N THR A 652 -0.53 19.51 7.16
CA THR A 652 -0.24 20.95 7.04
C THR A 652 1.24 21.31 7.20
N SER A 653 1.96 20.65 8.12
CA SER A 653 3.41 20.88 8.29
C SER A 653 4.10 19.72 9.02
N HIS A 654 5.41 19.55 8.83
CA HIS A 654 6.18 18.55 9.58
C HIS A 654 6.41 19.02 11.03
N PRO A 655 6.30 18.16 12.06
CA PRO A 655 6.62 18.53 13.46
C PRO A 655 8.03 19.08 13.67
N LEU A 656 8.93 18.80 12.73
CA LEU A 656 10.31 19.29 12.72
C LEU A 656 10.46 20.68 12.10
N ALA A 657 9.44 21.22 11.44
CA ALA A 657 9.51 22.54 10.81
C ALA A 657 9.82 23.64 11.83
N ARG A 658 9.31 23.50 13.07
CA ARG A 658 9.65 24.41 14.19
C ARG A 658 11.12 24.32 14.62
N TYR A 659 11.76 23.18 14.40
CA TYR A 659 13.14 22.94 14.74
C TYR A 659 14.07 23.15 13.55
N ALA A 660 13.58 23.57 12.38
CA ALA A 660 14.37 23.67 11.16
C ALA A 660 15.64 24.52 11.34
N GLU A 661 15.55 25.64 12.07
CA GLU A 661 16.70 26.50 12.36
C GLU A 661 17.71 25.82 13.28
N ALA A 662 17.24 25.20 14.37
CA ALA A 662 18.08 24.43 15.28
C ALA A 662 18.74 23.24 14.57
N MET A 663 17.97 22.52 13.77
CA MET A 663 18.44 21.41 12.96
C MET A 663 19.50 21.86 11.98
N SER A 664 19.36 23.02 11.32
CA SER A 664 20.39 23.55 10.41
C SER A 664 21.71 23.88 11.12
N ARG A 665 21.66 24.23 12.42
CA ARG A 665 22.84 24.53 13.23
C ARG A 665 23.52 23.26 13.79
N PHE A 666 22.74 22.22 14.11
CA PHE A 666 23.24 21.01 14.74
C PHE A 666 23.36 19.80 13.80
N SER A 667 22.83 19.87 12.59
CA SER A 667 23.03 18.83 11.57
C SER A 667 24.22 19.16 10.67
N THR A 668 24.91 18.12 10.22
CA THR A 668 26.01 18.22 9.23
C THR A 668 25.61 17.64 7.88
N ALA A 669 24.50 16.90 7.84
CA ALA A 669 23.89 16.36 6.64
C ALA A 669 22.37 16.27 6.84
N SER A 670 21.62 16.37 5.75
CA SER A 670 20.21 15.94 5.65
C SER A 670 20.15 14.55 5.02
N THR A 671 19.01 13.86 5.15
CA THR A 671 18.80 12.54 4.52
C THR A 671 19.06 12.55 3.01
N ASP A 672 18.67 13.61 2.29
CA ASP A 672 18.95 13.79 0.86
C ASP A 672 20.46 13.82 0.55
N ALA A 673 21.22 14.54 1.37
CA ALA A 673 22.66 14.73 1.20
C ALA A 673 23.49 13.50 1.61
N LEU A 674 22.91 12.53 2.34
CA LEU A 674 23.61 11.29 2.72
C LEU A 674 24.09 10.50 1.49
N SER A 675 23.43 10.68 0.34
CA SER A 675 23.81 10.08 -0.94
C SER A 675 25.12 10.64 -1.53
N GLU A 676 25.59 11.81 -1.09
CA GLU A 676 26.83 12.44 -1.53
C GLU A 676 28.00 12.26 -0.54
N VAL A 677 27.71 11.83 0.69
CA VAL A 677 28.70 11.65 1.76
C VAL A 677 29.45 10.32 1.64
N ALA A 678 30.78 10.33 1.68
CA ALA A 678 31.62 9.13 1.60
C ALA A 678 31.29 8.08 2.69
N ASP A 679 31.49 6.80 2.37
CA ASP A 679 31.29 5.68 3.29
C ASP A 679 32.19 5.78 4.54
N ALA A 680 31.70 5.29 5.68
CA ALA A 680 32.34 5.36 6.99
C ALA A 680 32.63 6.78 7.55
N LYS A 681 32.17 7.85 6.87
CA LYS A 681 32.27 9.20 7.40
C LYS A 681 31.25 9.42 8.52
N GLU A 682 31.66 10.12 9.57
CA GLU A 682 30.77 10.52 10.66
C GLU A 682 29.79 11.60 10.18
N VAL A 683 28.51 11.39 10.44
CA VAL A 683 27.42 12.31 10.13
C VAL A 683 26.61 12.61 11.39
N LYS A 684 26.16 13.87 11.50
CA LYS A 684 25.20 14.33 12.50
C LYS A 684 23.88 14.63 11.82
N LEU A 685 22.84 13.90 12.17
CA LEU A 685 21.50 14.03 11.61
C LEU A 685 20.52 14.33 12.73
N CYS A 686 19.68 15.35 12.56
CA CYS A 686 18.59 15.64 13.46
C CYS A 686 17.28 15.12 12.86
N GLY A 687 16.42 14.54 13.68
CA GLY A 687 15.13 14.04 13.22
C GLY A 687 14.22 13.59 14.35
N ILE A 688 13.02 13.17 13.99
CA ILE A 688 12.03 12.57 14.89
C ILE A 688 12.10 11.04 14.75
N ILE A 689 12.03 10.33 15.87
CA ILE A 689 11.96 8.86 15.83
C ILE A 689 10.56 8.44 15.39
N ALA A 690 10.43 7.98 14.15
CA ALA A 690 9.16 7.50 13.59
C ALA A 690 8.80 6.10 14.11
N ALA A 691 9.79 5.21 14.24
CA ALA A 691 9.59 3.84 14.72
C ALA A 691 10.81 3.29 15.46
N VAL A 692 10.57 2.37 16.40
CA VAL A 692 11.60 1.67 17.17
C VAL A 692 11.37 0.17 17.07
N ARG A 693 12.34 -0.56 16.50
CA ARG A 693 12.34 -2.03 16.48
C ARG A 693 13.43 -2.57 17.40
N GLN A 694 13.02 -3.11 18.53
CA GLN A 694 13.92 -3.75 19.48
C GLN A 694 14.27 -5.17 19.01
N THR A 695 15.52 -5.58 19.15
CA THR A 695 16.00 -6.92 18.79
C THR A 695 17.07 -7.35 19.80
N MET A 696 17.20 -8.66 20.02
CA MET A 696 18.28 -9.21 20.84
C MET A 696 19.42 -9.71 19.95
N THR A 697 20.65 -9.44 20.35
CA THR A 697 21.83 -9.99 19.68
C THR A 697 21.97 -11.49 20.01
N LYS A 698 22.79 -12.22 19.23
CA LYS A 698 23.12 -13.64 19.52
C LYS A 698 23.73 -13.86 20.92
N LYS A 699 24.23 -12.81 21.58
CA LYS A 699 24.78 -12.83 22.93
C LYS A 699 23.75 -12.47 24.02
N GLY A 700 22.50 -12.16 23.65
CA GLY A 700 21.42 -11.81 24.57
C GLY A 700 21.29 -10.31 24.91
N ASP A 701 22.23 -9.48 24.46
CA ASP A 701 22.17 -8.03 24.69
C ASP A 701 21.11 -7.34 23.81
N ARG A 702 20.44 -6.32 24.37
CA ARG A 702 19.40 -5.53 23.69
C ARG A 702 20.02 -4.53 22.70
N MET A 703 19.51 -4.51 21.47
CA MET A 703 19.82 -3.52 20.44
C MET A 703 18.52 -2.96 19.84
N ALA A 704 18.59 -1.81 19.16
CA ALA A 704 17.43 -1.24 18.48
C ALA A 704 17.76 -0.74 17.08
N TYR A 705 16.81 -0.90 16.17
CA TYR A 705 16.78 -0.24 14.88
C TYR A 705 15.76 0.89 14.97
N LEU A 706 16.20 2.13 14.76
CA LEU A 706 15.35 3.31 14.74
C LEU A 706 15.10 3.74 13.30
N THR A 707 13.87 4.13 12.99
CA THR A 707 13.58 4.88 11.77
C THR A 707 13.57 6.36 12.15
N LEU A 708 14.61 7.09 11.75
CA LEU A 708 14.71 8.53 11.97
C LEU A 708 14.17 9.26 10.74
N GLU A 709 13.21 10.14 10.96
CA GLU A 709 12.59 10.99 9.92
C GLU A 709 13.08 12.42 10.10
N ASP A 710 13.59 13.05 9.04
CA ASP A 710 13.91 14.48 8.99
C ASP A 710 12.95 15.23 8.04
N LEU A 711 13.23 16.49 7.70
CA LEU A 711 12.38 17.27 6.79
C LEU A 711 12.41 16.77 5.34
N HIS A 712 13.35 15.89 5.01
CA HIS A 712 13.72 15.51 3.65
C HIS A 712 13.42 14.04 3.35
N GLY A 713 13.41 13.17 4.37
CA GLY A 713 13.20 11.75 4.21
C GLY A 713 13.37 10.94 5.49
N THR A 714 13.61 9.64 5.34
CA THR A 714 13.81 8.72 6.46
C THR A 714 15.11 7.92 6.31
N VAL A 715 15.76 7.60 7.42
CA VAL A 715 16.95 6.75 7.45
C VAL A 715 16.88 5.73 8.60
N GLU A 716 17.42 4.55 8.35
CA GLU A 716 17.55 3.51 9.38
C GLU A 716 18.82 3.74 10.20
N VAL A 717 18.65 3.86 11.51
CA VAL A 717 19.72 4.07 12.49
C VAL A 717 19.85 2.84 13.38
N ILE A 718 21.06 2.27 13.45
CA ILE A 718 21.36 1.11 14.28
C ILE A 718 21.94 1.60 15.61
N VAL A 719 21.27 1.25 16.71
CA VAL A 719 21.74 1.50 18.08
C VAL A 719 22.23 0.20 18.69
N PHE A 720 23.56 0.11 18.86
CA PHE A 720 24.22 -1.04 19.48
C PHE A 720 23.98 -1.08 20.99
N PRO A 721 24.19 -2.25 21.65
CA PRO A 721 23.82 -2.42 23.05
C PRO A 721 24.43 -1.44 24.04
N ASP A 722 25.68 -1.01 23.85
CA ASP A 722 26.35 -0.08 24.76
C ASP A 722 25.69 1.31 24.75
N LEU A 723 25.30 1.78 23.56
CA LEU A 723 24.55 3.03 23.39
C LEU A 723 23.09 2.87 23.82
N TYR A 724 22.48 1.70 23.61
CA TYR A 724 21.11 1.43 24.04
C TYR A 724 20.96 1.53 25.57
N LYS A 725 21.94 1.01 26.33
CA LYS A 725 21.94 1.07 27.81
C LYS A 725 21.96 2.51 28.33
N THR A 726 22.76 3.38 27.70
CA THR A 726 22.94 4.77 28.13
C THR A 726 21.83 5.71 27.63
N ALA A 727 21.32 5.50 26.41
CA ALA A 727 20.35 6.38 25.77
C ALA A 727 18.90 5.85 25.75
N SER A 728 18.58 4.81 26.52
CA SER A 728 17.25 4.17 26.51
C SER A 728 16.08 5.13 26.74
N ALA A 729 16.27 6.19 27.54
CA ALA A 729 15.25 7.21 27.81
C ALA A 729 14.91 8.08 26.58
N LEU A 730 15.85 8.23 25.65
CA LEU A 730 15.66 9.00 24.41
C LEU A 730 15.07 8.16 23.27
N ILE A 731 15.14 6.83 23.39
CA ILE A 731 14.68 5.86 22.38
C ILE A 731 13.17 5.62 22.54
N LEU A 732 12.40 6.68 22.34
CA LEU A 732 10.94 6.64 22.32
C LEU A 732 10.44 7.15 20.97
N PRO A 733 9.34 6.60 20.42
CA PRO A 733 8.67 7.19 19.28
C PRO A 733 8.31 8.66 19.55
N GLU A 734 8.40 9.50 18.53
CA GLU A 734 8.13 10.94 18.56
C GLU A 734 9.16 11.82 19.28
N SER A 735 10.21 11.22 19.86
CA SER A 735 11.33 11.99 20.40
C SER A 735 12.13 12.66 19.28
N VAL A 736 12.40 13.96 19.43
CA VAL A 736 13.27 14.74 18.53
C VAL A 736 14.71 14.67 19.03
N ILE A 737 15.56 14.02 18.24
CA ILE A 737 16.95 13.71 18.63
C ILE A 737 17.94 14.10 17.55
N GLN A 738 19.18 14.37 17.97
CA GLN A 738 20.36 14.35 17.12
C GLN A 738 21.03 12.98 17.24
N VAL A 739 21.27 12.36 16.09
CA VAL A 739 22.06 11.13 15.95
C VAL A 739 23.43 11.52 15.39
N THR A 740 24.51 11.17 16.10
CA THR A 740 25.85 11.17 15.52
C THR A 740 26.28 9.73 15.26
N GLY A 741 26.75 9.42 14.07
CA GLY A 741 27.15 8.06 13.73
C GLY A 741 27.90 7.94 12.42
N ALA A 742 28.57 6.80 12.23
CA ALA A 742 29.25 6.50 10.97
C ALA A 742 28.23 6.03 9.93
N LEU A 743 28.33 6.59 8.72
CA LEU A 743 27.56 6.13 7.58
C LEU A 743 28.04 4.72 7.19
N ASP A 744 27.09 3.80 7.01
CA ASP A 744 27.32 2.43 6.57
C ASP A 744 26.59 2.24 5.24
N ARG A 745 27.34 2.37 4.13
CA ARG A 745 26.83 2.09 2.79
C ARG A 745 26.96 0.60 2.51
N GLY A 746 26.03 -0.19 3.05
CA GLY A 746 25.89 -1.57 2.63
C GLY A 746 25.41 -1.67 1.18
N ASP A 747 25.59 -2.83 0.54
CA ASP A 747 25.14 -3.10 -0.85
C ASP A 747 23.64 -2.86 -1.14
N LYS A 748 22.81 -2.58 -0.11
CA LYS A 748 21.34 -2.56 -0.19
C LYS A 748 20.66 -1.28 0.31
N ALA A 749 21.24 -0.57 1.29
CA ALA A 749 20.67 0.66 1.84
C ALA A 749 21.70 1.44 2.64
N THR A 750 21.60 2.77 2.61
CA THR A 750 22.38 3.67 3.47
C THR A 750 21.84 3.60 4.89
N ARG A 751 22.69 3.22 5.85
CA ARG A 751 22.35 3.15 7.27
C ARG A 751 23.31 4.00 8.09
N ILE A 752 22.89 4.36 9.30
CA ILE A 752 23.76 5.06 10.24
C ILE A 752 24.00 4.15 11.45
N LYS A 753 25.28 3.86 11.74
CA LYS A 753 25.68 3.22 12.99
C LYS A 753 25.82 4.30 14.05
N ALA A 754 24.84 4.42 14.94
CA ALA A 754 24.83 5.47 15.94
C ALA A 754 25.96 5.29 16.97
N THR A 755 26.72 6.35 17.18
CA THR A 755 27.76 6.47 18.21
C THR A 755 27.22 7.24 19.42
N THR A 756 26.48 8.32 19.18
CA THR A 756 25.84 9.12 20.24
C THR A 756 24.42 9.54 19.86
N LEU A 757 23.55 9.64 20.88
CA LEU A 757 22.18 10.16 20.78
C LEU A 757 22.03 11.31 21.78
N ALA A 758 21.48 12.43 21.37
CA ALA A 758 21.20 13.57 22.24
C ALA A 758 19.83 14.18 21.93
N GLY A 759 19.11 14.64 22.95
CA GLY A 759 17.86 15.37 22.76
C GLY A 759 18.13 16.74 22.15
N LEU A 760 17.36 17.14 21.14
CA LEU A 760 17.59 18.43 20.47
C LEU A 760 17.39 19.62 21.41
N ALA A 761 16.45 19.51 22.36
CA ALA A 761 16.21 20.52 23.39
C ALA A 761 17.42 20.68 24.35
N ASP A 762 18.07 19.57 24.73
CA ASP A 762 19.24 19.59 25.61
C ASP A 762 20.45 20.22 24.92
N LEU A 763 20.62 19.94 23.61
CA LEU A 763 21.69 20.54 22.81
C LEU A 763 21.53 22.05 22.65
N GLN A 764 20.29 22.52 22.44
CA GLN A 764 20.00 23.95 22.41
C GLN A 764 20.38 24.61 23.74
N ALA A 765 20.00 24.01 24.87
CA ALA A 765 20.32 24.55 26.20
C ALA A 765 21.83 24.56 26.51
N GLN A 766 22.60 23.60 25.98
CA GLN A 766 24.05 23.51 26.17
C GLN A 766 24.87 24.37 25.20
N SER A 767 24.29 24.80 24.08
CA SER A 767 24.96 25.58 23.04
C SER A 767 25.03 27.08 23.29
N VAL A 768 24.27 27.59 24.26
CA VAL A 768 24.27 29.02 24.63
C VAL A 768 25.54 29.29 25.44
N LEU A 769 26.46 30.04 24.85
CA LEU A 769 27.75 30.40 25.44
C LEU A 769 27.63 31.66 26.29
N CYS A 770 26.71 32.56 25.95
CA CYS A 770 26.45 33.77 26.70
C CYS A 770 25.00 34.24 26.55
N VAL A 771 24.41 34.79 27.61
CA VAL A 771 23.13 35.49 27.54
C VAL A 771 23.41 36.97 27.49
N SER A 772 23.06 37.64 26.39
CA SER A 772 23.31 39.06 26.19
C SER A 772 22.01 39.85 26.38
N ILE A 773 22.02 40.79 27.33
CA ILE A 773 20.86 41.62 27.66
C ILE A 773 21.16 43.06 27.23
N HIS A 774 20.34 43.59 26.34
CA HIS A 774 20.46 44.93 25.79
C HIS A 774 19.53 45.87 26.57
N VAL A 775 20.11 46.88 27.22
CA VAL A 775 19.37 47.85 28.03
C VAL A 775 19.69 49.25 27.55
N THR A 776 18.66 50.03 27.22
CA THR A 776 18.81 51.43 26.86
C THR A 776 18.76 52.29 28.13
N THR A 777 19.61 53.32 28.23
CA THR A 777 19.66 54.21 29.40
C THR A 777 18.36 54.96 29.72
N ARG A 778 17.41 55.04 28.79
CA ARG A 778 16.06 55.60 29.05
C ARG A 778 15.22 54.71 29.97
N ASP A 779 15.48 53.41 29.99
CA ASP A 779 14.71 52.40 30.74
C ASP A 779 15.48 51.88 31.97
N ALA A 780 16.75 52.28 32.12
CA ALA A 780 17.65 51.86 33.18
C ALA A 780 17.49 52.71 34.46
N SER A 781 16.39 52.52 35.19
CA SER A 781 16.31 53.05 36.57
C SER A 781 17.11 52.15 37.53
N ALA A 782 17.58 52.71 38.65
CA ALA A 782 18.24 51.93 39.71
C ALA A 782 17.34 50.83 40.31
N GLU A 783 16.02 50.94 40.15
CA GLU A 783 15.03 49.96 40.56
C GLU A 783 14.90 48.82 39.53
N THR A 784 14.86 49.14 38.24
CA THR A 784 14.84 48.17 37.13
C THR A 784 16.07 47.27 37.17
N LEU A 785 17.26 47.82 37.43
CA LEU A 785 18.50 47.03 37.54
C LEU A 785 18.51 46.09 38.77
N ARG A 786 17.85 46.48 39.88
CA ARG A 786 17.68 45.57 41.04
C ARG A 786 16.70 44.46 40.72
N GLN A 787 15.58 44.77 40.08
CA GLN A 787 14.59 43.77 39.64
C GLN A 787 15.19 42.79 38.63
N LEU A 788 16.01 43.28 37.69
CA LEU A 788 16.73 42.43 36.75
C LEU A 788 17.68 41.49 37.48
N ARG A 789 18.47 42.00 38.45
CA ARG A 789 19.34 41.16 39.28
C ARG A 789 18.55 40.06 40.01
N ASP A 790 17.37 40.38 40.55
CA ASP A 790 16.54 39.42 41.25
C ASP A 790 15.91 38.38 40.29
N VAL A 791 15.59 38.75 39.04
CA VAL A 791 15.22 37.81 37.96
C VAL A 791 16.37 36.86 37.64
N LEU A 792 17.59 37.40 37.47
CA LEU A 792 18.78 36.58 37.17
C LEU A 792 19.09 35.60 38.32
N HIS A 793 18.90 35.99 39.58
CA HIS A 793 19.05 35.09 40.73
C HIS A 793 18.00 33.97 40.78
N ARG A 794 16.76 34.23 40.35
CA ARG A 794 15.70 33.20 40.28
C ARG A 794 16.02 32.12 39.24
N HIS A 795 16.74 32.49 38.19
CA HIS A 795 17.11 31.60 37.08
C HIS A 795 18.59 31.22 37.11
N ALA A 796 19.15 30.98 38.30
CA ALA A 796 20.58 30.66 38.46
C ALA A 796 21.01 29.42 37.66
N GLY A 797 22.16 29.51 36.97
CA GLY A 797 22.67 28.44 36.13
C GLY A 797 24.12 28.63 35.69
N PRO A 798 24.60 27.86 34.70
CA PRO A 798 26.03 27.83 34.35
C PRO A 798 26.48 28.94 33.38
N CYS A 799 25.56 29.62 32.68
CA CYS A 799 25.89 30.51 31.56
C CYS A 799 26.21 31.94 32.04
N PRO A 800 27.29 32.58 31.53
CA PRO A 800 27.60 33.96 31.84
C PRO A 800 26.62 34.93 31.16
N VAL A 801 26.32 36.05 31.84
CA VAL A 801 25.46 37.12 31.34
C VAL A 801 26.32 38.32 30.95
N SER A 802 26.08 38.86 29.75
CA SER A 802 26.61 40.15 29.32
C SER A 802 25.49 41.19 29.31
N LEU A 803 25.78 42.40 29.77
CA LEU A 803 24.84 43.53 29.77
C LEU A 803 25.36 44.59 28.81
N THR A 804 24.67 44.78 27.70
CA THR A 804 24.97 45.83 26.72
C THR A 804 24.16 47.07 27.06
N LEU A 805 24.82 48.08 27.61
CA LEU A 805 24.21 49.37 27.93
C LEU A 805 24.37 50.33 26.76
N THR A 806 23.25 50.74 26.17
CA THR A 806 23.23 51.72 25.08
C THR A 806 22.85 53.09 25.62
N ILE A 807 23.75 54.06 25.46
CA ILE A 807 23.49 55.49 25.69
C ILE A 807 23.16 56.11 24.33
N PRO A 808 21.89 56.50 24.07
CA PRO A 808 21.51 57.12 22.80
C PRO A 808 22.43 58.28 22.46
N ASP A 809 22.92 58.30 21.22
CA ASP A 809 23.79 59.34 20.64
C ASP A 809 25.18 59.52 21.30
N HIS A 810 25.60 58.61 22.19
CA HIS A 810 26.88 58.74 22.90
C HIS A 810 27.78 57.50 22.81
N SER A 811 27.35 56.33 23.29
CA SER A 811 28.21 55.13 23.35
C SER A 811 27.43 53.87 23.68
N GLU A 812 27.92 52.72 23.19
CA GLU A 812 27.49 51.38 23.59
C GLU A 812 28.60 50.74 24.44
N SER A 813 28.25 50.23 25.62
CA SER A 813 29.21 49.60 26.53
C SER A 813 28.74 48.20 26.91
N VAL A 814 29.56 47.20 26.63
CA VAL A 814 29.33 45.81 27.04
C VAL A 814 29.96 45.58 28.40
N ILE A 815 29.14 45.27 29.39
CA ILE A 815 29.56 44.99 30.76
C ILE A 815 29.39 43.50 31.02
N ALA A 816 30.50 42.82 31.32
CA ALA A 816 30.42 41.46 31.86
C ALA A 816 29.84 41.53 33.28
N VAL A 817 28.71 40.86 33.50
CA VAL A 817 28.10 40.78 34.82
C VAL A 817 28.95 39.83 35.68
N GLY A 818 29.11 40.15 36.98
CA GLY A 818 29.98 39.39 37.88
C GLY A 818 29.66 37.89 37.95
N PRO A 819 30.62 37.04 38.39
CA PRO A 819 30.49 35.58 38.36
C PRO A 819 29.33 35.02 39.20
N ASP A 820 28.76 35.83 40.09
CA ASP A 820 27.66 35.48 40.99
C ASP A 820 26.26 35.54 40.32
N LEU A 821 26.19 35.99 39.06
CA LEU A 821 24.95 36.21 38.29
C LEU A 821 24.93 35.41 36.99
N ARG A 822 25.28 34.11 37.07
CA ARG A 822 25.14 33.17 35.97
C ARG A 822 23.75 32.56 35.92
N VAL A 823 23.24 32.29 34.72
CA VAL A 823 21.84 31.88 34.51
C VAL A 823 21.68 30.59 33.70
N LEU A 824 20.52 29.96 33.83
CA LEU A 824 20.08 28.85 32.99
C LEU A 824 19.29 29.43 31.79
N PRO A 825 19.77 29.28 30.55
CA PRO A 825 19.07 29.78 29.37
C PRO A 825 17.78 29.00 29.17
N SER A 826 16.65 29.65 29.42
CA SER A 826 15.31 29.05 29.29
C SER A 826 14.33 30.03 28.67
N ALA A 827 13.27 29.51 28.04
CA ALA A 827 12.19 30.35 27.52
C ALA A 827 11.51 31.19 28.63
N GLN A 828 11.53 30.70 29.87
CA GLN A 828 10.98 31.40 31.03
C GLN A 828 11.85 32.58 31.45
N LEU A 829 13.19 32.46 31.38
CA LEU A 829 14.12 33.57 31.58
C LEU A 829 13.90 34.67 30.53
N VAL A 830 13.76 34.29 29.25
CA VAL A 830 13.49 35.23 28.16
C VAL A 830 12.19 36.00 28.43
N GLY A 831 11.11 35.29 28.75
CA GLY A 831 9.83 35.93 29.06
C GLY A 831 9.88 36.87 30.27
N ASP A 832 10.56 36.48 31.35
CA ASP A 832 10.68 37.30 32.57
C ASP A 832 11.53 38.57 32.33
N VAL A 833 12.57 38.50 31.50
CA VAL A 833 13.42 39.65 31.14
C VAL A 833 12.71 40.57 30.15
N GLU A 834 12.04 40.02 29.14
CA GLU A 834 11.28 40.81 28.16
C GLU A 834 10.06 41.50 28.78
N ALA A 835 9.43 40.89 29.80
CA ALA A 835 8.36 41.53 30.56
C ALA A 835 8.85 42.74 31.37
N LEU A 836 10.13 42.75 31.77
CA LEU A 836 10.72 43.81 32.58
C LEU A 836 11.29 44.96 31.75
N ILE A 837 11.96 44.66 30.62
CA ILE A 837 12.75 45.63 29.85
C ILE A 837 12.18 45.87 28.44
N GLY A 838 11.31 45.00 27.96
CA GLY A 838 10.69 45.07 26.62
C GLY A 838 11.05 43.86 25.75
N LYS A 839 10.21 43.58 24.75
CA LYS A 839 10.45 42.44 23.83
C LYS A 839 11.70 42.67 22.98
N GLY A 840 12.50 41.61 22.78
CA GLY A 840 13.71 41.64 21.95
C GLY A 840 14.97 42.18 22.65
N THR A 841 14.93 42.39 23.97
CA THR A 841 16.07 42.91 24.74
C THR A 841 17.04 41.83 25.21
N ILE A 842 16.77 40.55 24.96
CA ILE A 842 17.61 39.42 25.36
C ILE A 842 17.94 38.56 24.14
N SER A 843 19.23 38.26 23.95
CA SER A 843 19.71 37.27 23.00
C SER A 843 20.44 36.14 23.71
N LEU A 844 20.26 34.92 23.19
CA LEU A 844 20.96 33.73 23.63
C LEU A 844 22.03 33.46 22.56
N ASP A 845 23.28 33.80 22.86
CA ASP A 845 24.42 33.78 21.94
C ASP A 845 25.25 32.50 22.07
#